data_AF-A0A8T0FWV4-F1
#
_entry.id   AF-A0A8T0FWV4-F1
#
_cell.length_a   1.000
_cell.length_b   1.000
_cell.length_c   1.000
_cell.angle_alpha   90.00
_cell.angle_beta   90.00
_cell.angle_gamma   90.00
#
_symmetry.space_group_name_H-M   'P 1'
#
loop_
_entity.id
_entity.type
_entity.pdbx_description
1 polymer ?
#
loop_
_entity_poly.entity_id
_entity_poly.type
_entity_poly.pdbx_seq_one_letter_code
_entity_poly.pdbx_strand_id
1 'polypeptide(L)'
;MTTSTVTPKEFGRRFRKALSVPFLLNQVCSTNIQDFVTSYAASLGCTEKCFFFPLLSCAASCMGTECGVQLTTHWLEPPIIWTLVVTPRSLQRIDVAEHLKLQLLQAQNEAWVLDKDEDSKDHLKKFLFDIFNLNQLQDMLRLSNGHGLAIYNSARALYKNLLQPEEADILLRLHSGLAWFSDSRITRGTLTKTRVNFAIVSTPNAVHQTLTGTPNFQELFHQCFLTTCSEESHVKFGQISEISEEEKLREIFVSLLKLHCHGGPLIYKMSAEAKEKFSQIHDELTDKAKQMARKSAHKVFQPALAYLGRLSCVLHVLDNIIDAINYKIPVTRLTWNTEINAATVWQARELLGHIIEQRHALMEPTTIEATQQKLQQPAAIQIVDGQNVQRTPQMLPSPRGLFSPNNVNRTPPIQNSPRLQSSFSFNSARRNLMNNRARVVPRTYPSQNTHVRPVIASVSSAGLPVSKDPGLPFNPIISNCEAINNNNLNSGLKLPSTLSVSVSDETDSAQPILLSRAPFISVQDMSEEEFLSSHKGSVKKLLKHGVSEISPSRCVQLKLTPDPTASDESQKYTPSFARSFLKRIELLGFGICEGPKNGNLRHFVFKKKKFSALGDEQKKILNDLNISESEYNKCFTSMAAQNQNGKLVCLE
;
A
#
# COMPACT_ATOMS: atom_id res chain seq x y z
N MET A 1 28.95 -5.85 6.51
CA MET A 1 28.22 -6.38 5.33
C MET A 1 28.37 -5.36 4.23
N THR A 2 29.18 -5.66 3.21
CA THR A 2 29.31 -4.83 2.02
C THR A 2 28.05 -5.01 1.18
N THR A 3 27.13 -4.05 1.24
CA THR A 3 25.98 -3.97 0.33
C THR A 3 26.51 -3.72 -1.08
N SER A 4 26.77 -4.80 -1.81
CA SER A 4 26.93 -4.77 -3.26
C SER A 4 25.66 -4.14 -3.84
N THR A 5 25.79 -2.89 -4.28
CA THR A 5 24.66 -2.13 -4.82
C THR A 5 24.39 -2.64 -6.22
N VAL A 6 23.28 -3.37 -6.40
CA VAL A 6 22.79 -3.80 -7.71
C VAL A 6 22.73 -2.56 -8.61
N THR A 7 23.48 -2.56 -9.71
CA THR A 7 23.47 -1.40 -10.62
C THR A 7 22.12 -1.28 -11.34
N PRO A 8 21.70 -0.08 -11.78
CA PRO A 8 20.46 0.08 -12.56
C PRO A 8 20.41 -0.83 -13.80
N LYS A 9 21.55 -1.04 -14.45
CA LYS A 9 21.68 -1.90 -15.63
C LYS A 9 21.42 -3.37 -15.28
N GLU A 10 21.98 -3.84 -14.17
CA GLU A 10 21.77 -5.20 -13.68
C GLU A 10 20.32 -5.40 -13.21
N PHE A 11 19.75 -4.45 -12.49
CA PHE A 11 18.33 -4.50 -12.12
C PHE A 11 17.42 -4.56 -13.36
N GLY A 12 17.72 -3.78 -14.40
CA GLY A 12 17.00 -3.85 -15.68
C GLY A 12 17.10 -5.21 -16.36
N ARG A 13 18.24 -5.90 -16.25
CA ARG A 13 18.39 -7.29 -16.74
C ARG A 13 17.51 -8.25 -15.95
N ARG A 14 17.53 -8.15 -14.62
CA ARG A 14 16.71 -8.97 -13.72
C ARG A 14 15.22 -8.73 -13.92
N PHE A 15 14.81 -7.49 -14.12
CA PHE A 15 13.43 -7.12 -14.49
C PHE A 15 13.00 -7.81 -15.79
N ARG A 16 13.83 -7.78 -16.85
CA ARG A 16 13.52 -8.50 -18.10
C ARG A 16 13.41 -10.02 -17.90
N LYS A 17 14.25 -10.60 -17.03
CA LYS A 17 14.12 -12.02 -16.66
C LYS A 17 12.80 -12.28 -15.93
N ALA A 18 12.42 -11.41 -14.99
CA ALA A 18 11.16 -11.50 -14.27
C ALA A 18 9.93 -11.40 -15.19
N LEU A 19 10.00 -10.60 -16.26
CA LEU A 19 8.96 -10.56 -17.29
C LEU A 19 8.78 -11.88 -18.06
N SER A 20 9.83 -12.70 -18.14
CA SER A 20 9.75 -14.02 -18.80
C SER A 20 9.12 -15.11 -17.94
N VAL A 21 8.84 -14.84 -16.66
CA VAL A 21 8.13 -15.78 -15.79
C VAL A 21 6.65 -15.82 -16.22
N PRO A 22 6.13 -16.99 -16.64
CA PRO A 22 4.77 -17.09 -17.12
C PRO A 22 3.77 -16.77 -16.01
N PHE A 23 2.67 -16.14 -16.41
CA PHE A 23 1.51 -15.90 -15.56
C PHE A 23 0.28 -16.26 -16.37
N LEU A 24 -0.46 -17.24 -15.89
CA LEU A 24 -1.66 -17.74 -16.54
C LEU A 24 -2.81 -17.51 -15.57
N LEU A 25 -3.64 -16.50 -15.84
CA LEU A 25 -4.71 -16.07 -14.93
C LEU A 25 -5.67 -17.23 -14.60
N ASN A 26 -6.01 -18.03 -15.61
CA ASN A 26 -6.85 -19.22 -15.48
C ASN A 26 -6.31 -20.34 -14.56
N GLN A 27 -5.03 -20.30 -14.19
CA GLN A 27 -4.43 -21.26 -13.25
C GLN A 27 -4.45 -20.75 -11.80
N VAL A 28 -4.53 -19.43 -11.61
CA VAL A 28 -4.37 -18.78 -10.31
C VAL A 28 -5.68 -18.28 -9.70
N CYS A 29 -6.78 -18.36 -10.44
CA CYS A 29 -8.12 -18.01 -9.96
C CYS A 29 -9.20 -18.81 -10.69
N SER A 30 -10.45 -18.65 -10.26
CA SER A 30 -11.62 -19.23 -10.93
C SER A 30 -11.88 -18.58 -12.28
N THR A 31 -12.73 -19.20 -13.09
CA THR A 31 -13.21 -18.64 -14.37
C THR A 31 -13.94 -17.31 -14.15
N ASN A 32 -14.73 -17.17 -13.08
CA ASN A 32 -15.44 -15.93 -12.78
C ASN A 32 -14.49 -14.75 -12.51
N ILE A 33 -13.46 -14.98 -11.70
CA ILE A 33 -12.43 -13.98 -11.43
C ILE A 33 -11.67 -13.68 -12.73
N GLN A 34 -11.33 -14.71 -13.51
CA GLN A 34 -10.61 -14.56 -14.76
C GLN A 34 -11.39 -13.66 -15.72
N ASP A 35 -12.65 -13.99 -16.02
CA ASP A 35 -13.48 -13.26 -16.97
C ASP A 35 -13.64 -11.79 -16.53
N PHE A 36 -13.88 -11.56 -15.24
CA PHE A 36 -13.96 -10.21 -14.68
C PHE A 36 -12.64 -9.44 -14.84
N VAL A 37 -11.51 -10.03 -14.42
CA VAL A 37 -10.19 -9.38 -14.46
C VAL A 37 -9.74 -9.12 -15.89
N THR A 38 -9.92 -10.09 -16.80
CA THR A 38 -9.55 -9.95 -18.21
C THR A 38 -10.37 -8.85 -18.86
N SER A 39 -11.70 -8.84 -18.66
CA SER A 39 -12.59 -7.80 -19.17
C SER A 39 -12.22 -6.40 -18.63
N TYR A 40 -12.04 -6.29 -17.30
CA TYR A 40 -11.77 -5.01 -16.65
C TYR A 40 -10.36 -4.47 -16.94
N ALA A 41 -9.36 -5.35 -17.02
CA ALA A 41 -8.01 -4.94 -17.42
C ALA A 41 -8.00 -4.44 -18.87
N ALA A 42 -8.75 -5.10 -19.77
CA ALA A 42 -8.91 -4.66 -21.15
C ALA A 42 -9.60 -3.29 -21.25
N SER A 43 -10.68 -3.05 -20.48
CA SER A 43 -11.36 -1.74 -20.46
C SER A 43 -10.48 -0.62 -19.90
N LEU A 44 -9.59 -0.94 -18.95
CA LEU A 44 -8.59 0.00 -18.47
C LEU A 44 -7.42 0.17 -19.44
N GLY A 45 -7.23 -0.72 -20.42
CA GLY A 45 -6.06 -0.73 -21.28
C GLY A 45 -4.76 -1.14 -20.56
N CYS A 46 -4.86 -1.93 -19.49
CA CYS A 46 -3.71 -2.47 -18.75
C CYS A 46 -3.62 -4.00 -18.90
N THR A 47 -2.54 -4.59 -18.36
CA THR A 47 -2.42 -6.06 -18.28
C THR A 47 -3.24 -6.59 -17.11
N GLU A 48 -3.58 -7.88 -17.17
CA GLU A 48 -4.29 -8.57 -16.08
C GLU A 48 -3.52 -8.47 -14.75
N LYS A 49 -2.19 -8.65 -14.78
CA LYS A 49 -1.32 -8.54 -13.59
C LYS A 49 -1.42 -7.16 -12.92
N CYS A 50 -1.48 -6.09 -13.72
CA CYS A 50 -1.55 -4.72 -13.22
C CYS A 50 -2.83 -4.45 -12.42
N PHE A 51 -3.93 -5.11 -12.77
CA PHE A 51 -5.21 -4.95 -12.08
C PHE A 51 -5.41 -6.01 -10.97
N PHE A 52 -5.13 -7.28 -11.27
CA PHE A 52 -5.40 -8.41 -10.39
C PHE A 52 -4.68 -8.31 -9.04
N PHE A 53 -3.38 -7.98 -9.04
CA PHE A 53 -2.61 -7.95 -7.79
C PHE A 53 -3.09 -6.84 -6.84
N PRO A 54 -3.25 -5.58 -7.27
CA PRO A 54 -3.85 -4.54 -6.44
C PRO A 54 -5.26 -4.89 -5.97
N LEU A 55 -6.09 -5.54 -6.81
CA LEU A 55 -7.42 -6.00 -6.44
C LEU A 55 -7.39 -6.95 -5.24
N LEU A 56 -6.41 -7.86 -5.15
CA LEU A 56 -6.26 -8.75 -3.99
C LEU A 56 -6.04 -7.96 -2.68
N SER A 57 -5.18 -6.95 -2.69
CA SER A 57 -4.97 -6.08 -1.51
C SER A 57 -6.22 -5.28 -1.16
N CYS A 58 -6.95 -4.79 -2.17
CA CYS A 58 -8.18 -4.04 -1.98
C CYS A 58 -9.29 -4.91 -1.37
N ALA A 59 -9.49 -6.11 -1.91
CA ALA A 59 -10.45 -7.09 -1.41
C ALA A 59 -10.11 -7.53 0.02
N ALA A 60 -8.84 -7.85 0.29
CA ALA A 60 -8.35 -8.19 1.62
C ALA A 60 -8.63 -7.09 2.64
N SER A 61 -8.57 -5.82 2.22
CA SER A 61 -8.92 -4.68 3.07
C SER A 61 -10.42 -4.61 3.33
N CYS A 62 -11.25 -4.77 2.30
CA CYS A 62 -12.71 -4.74 2.49
C CYS A 62 -13.24 -5.79 3.48
N MET A 63 -12.45 -6.84 3.77
CA MET A 63 -12.78 -7.87 4.76
C MET A 63 -12.64 -7.43 6.24
N GLY A 64 -11.93 -6.32 6.52
CA GLY A 64 -11.86 -5.72 7.86
C GLY A 64 -11.11 -6.52 8.93
N THR A 65 -11.14 -6.00 10.17
CA THR A 65 -10.33 -6.47 11.32
C THR A 65 -10.83 -7.72 12.01
N GLU A 66 -12.12 -8.00 11.87
CA GLU A 66 -12.80 -9.13 12.49
C GLU A 66 -12.87 -10.36 11.57
N CYS A 67 -12.22 -10.29 10.40
CA CYS A 67 -12.08 -11.40 9.48
C CYS A 67 -10.76 -12.17 9.67
N GLY A 68 -10.80 -13.48 9.45
CA GLY A 68 -9.62 -14.33 9.39
C GLY A 68 -9.89 -15.69 8.78
N VAL A 69 -8.83 -16.39 8.39
CA VAL A 69 -8.87 -17.78 7.95
C VAL A 69 -8.29 -18.69 9.03
N GLN A 70 -9.10 -19.65 9.48
CA GLN A 70 -8.70 -20.63 10.47
C GLN A 70 -8.12 -21.86 9.76
N LEU A 71 -6.79 -22.01 9.86
CA LEU A 71 -6.06 -23.15 9.31
C LEU A 71 -6.10 -24.34 10.27
N THR A 72 -5.92 -24.07 11.56
CA THR A 72 -6.06 -25.04 12.66
C THR A 72 -6.79 -24.40 13.84
N THR A 73 -7.08 -25.17 14.90
CA THR A 73 -7.70 -24.64 16.12
C THR A 73 -6.90 -23.52 16.78
N HIS A 74 -5.58 -23.48 16.57
CA HIS A 74 -4.66 -22.51 17.17
C HIS A 74 -4.00 -21.58 16.16
N TRP A 75 -4.29 -21.76 14.86
CA TRP A 75 -3.69 -20.96 13.79
C TRP A 75 -4.78 -20.24 13.00
N LEU A 76 -4.81 -18.93 13.20
CA LEU A 76 -5.66 -17.99 12.49
C LEU A 76 -4.78 -17.00 11.72
N GLU A 77 -4.98 -16.89 10.42
CA GLU A 77 -4.29 -15.88 9.60
C GLU A 77 -5.25 -14.73 9.24
N PRO A 78 -4.79 -13.47 9.33
CA PRO A 78 -5.57 -12.31 8.93
C PRO A 78 -5.53 -12.09 7.40
N PRO A 79 -6.56 -11.48 6.77
CA PRO A 79 -6.53 -11.13 5.35
C PRO A 79 -5.62 -9.91 5.10
N ILE A 80 -4.30 -10.12 5.23
CA ILE A 80 -3.28 -9.09 4.98
C ILE A 80 -2.43 -9.50 3.79
N ILE A 81 -2.59 -8.79 2.68
CA ILE A 81 -1.91 -8.98 1.41
C ILE A 81 -1.32 -7.64 0.97
N TRP A 82 0.02 -7.54 0.96
CA TRP A 82 0.68 -6.39 0.36
C TRP A 82 1.14 -6.74 -1.03
N THR A 83 0.82 -5.92 -2.01
CA THR A 83 1.15 -6.17 -3.42
C THR A 83 2.06 -5.09 -3.96
N LEU A 84 2.98 -5.51 -4.83
CA LEU A 84 3.87 -4.61 -5.55
C LEU A 84 3.93 -5.03 -7.03
N VAL A 85 3.26 -4.25 -7.88
CA VAL A 85 3.33 -4.40 -9.33
C VAL A 85 4.44 -3.52 -9.86
N VAL A 86 5.43 -4.12 -10.51
CA VAL A 86 6.50 -3.41 -11.21
C VAL A 86 6.13 -3.30 -12.69
N THR A 87 5.86 -2.08 -13.15
CA THR A 87 5.34 -1.82 -14.50
C THR A 87 6.12 -0.72 -15.23
N PRO A 88 6.35 -0.83 -16.56
CA PRO A 88 6.95 0.22 -17.37
C PRO A 88 6.21 1.56 -17.27
N ARG A 89 6.92 2.68 -17.46
CA ARG A 89 6.33 4.04 -17.38
C ARG A 89 5.18 4.28 -18.36
N SER A 90 5.19 3.61 -19.49
CA SER A 90 4.15 3.72 -20.52
C SER A 90 2.78 3.25 -20.05
N LEU A 91 2.74 2.29 -19.12
CA LEU A 91 1.51 1.82 -18.49
C LEU A 91 1.01 2.71 -17.34
N GLN A 92 1.79 3.70 -16.90
CA GLN A 92 1.32 4.68 -15.91
C GLN A 92 0.38 5.74 -16.53
N ARG A 93 0.10 5.67 -17.83
CA ARG A 93 -0.89 6.56 -18.47
C ARG A 93 -2.30 6.28 -17.98
N ILE A 94 -2.59 5.02 -17.66
CA ILE A 94 -3.80 4.61 -16.94
C ILE A 94 -3.38 4.43 -15.49
N ASP A 95 -3.82 5.35 -14.64
CA ASP A 95 -3.49 5.31 -13.22
C ASP A 95 -4.39 4.29 -12.51
N VAL A 96 -4.07 3.00 -12.68
CA VAL A 96 -4.84 1.87 -12.10
C VAL A 96 -5.00 2.02 -10.60
N ALA A 97 -3.99 2.55 -9.91
CA ALA A 97 -4.04 2.70 -8.46
C ALA A 97 -4.95 3.88 -8.06
N GLU A 98 -4.92 5.02 -8.75
CA GLU A 98 -5.93 6.07 -8.54
C GLU A 98 -7.34 5.60 -8.92
N HIS A 99 -7.50 4.81 -9.98
CA HIS A 99 -8.80 4.25 -10.36
C HIS A 99 -9.38 3.38 -9.25
N LEU A 100 -8.59 2.43 -8.74
CA LEU A 100 -8.99 1.58 -7.61
C LEU A 100 -9.30 2.42 -6.35
N LYS A 101 -8.50 3.44 -6.09
CA LYS A 101 -8.68 4.37 -4.97
C LYS A 101 -10.04 5.09 -5.06
N LEU A 102 -10.41 5.59 -6.24
CA LEU A 102 -11.69 6.24 -6.49
C LEU A 102 -12.87 5.28 -6.33
N GLN A 103 -12.80 4.08 -6.90
CA GLN A 103 -13.86 3.08 -6.79
C GLN A 103 -14.08 2.63 -5.35
N LEU A 104 -13.00 2.43 -4.58
CA LEU A 104 -13.08 2.12 -3.16
C LEU A 104 -13.69 3.27 -2.34
N LEU A 105 -13.32 4.51 -2.64
CA LEU A 105 -13.87 5.67 -1.96
C LEU A 105 -15.37 5.81 -2.22
N GLN A 106 -15.80 5.61 -3.46
CA GLN A 106 -17.23 5.58 -3.82
C GLN A 106 -17.95 4.44 -3.08
N ALA A 107 -17.39 3.22 -3.10
CA ALA A 107 -17.96 2.07 -2.42
C ALA A 107 -18.06 2.26 -0.90
N GLN A 108 -17.05 2.87 -0.29
CA GLN A 108 -17.05 3.21 1.13
C GLN A 108 -18.15 4.20 1.46
N ASN A 109 -18.31 5.26 0.67
CA ASN A 109 -19.37 6.25 0.87
C ASN A 109 -20.76 5.63 0.71
N GLU A 110 -20.95 4.76 -0.28
CA GLU A 110 -22.23 4.08 -0.49
C GLU A 110 -22.56 3.09 0.63
N ALA A 111 -21.59 2.29 1.07
CA ALA A 111 -21.76 1.39 2.20
C ALA A 111 -22.08 2.17 3.49
N TRP A 112 -21.57 3.39 3.63
CA TRP A 112 -21.82 4.26 4.77
C TRP A 112 -23.21 4.94 4.73
N VAL A 113 -23.64 5.48 3.59
CA VAL A 113 -24.94 6.18 3.45
C VAL A 113 -26.14 5.27 3.77
N LEU A 114 -25.98 3.96 3.59
CA LEU A 114 -27.03 2.98 3.87
C LEU A 114 -27.11 2.59 5.35
N ASP A 115 -26.09 2.90 6.15
CA ASP A 115 -26.06 2.62 7.59
C ASP A 115 -26.61 3.85 8.34
N LYS A 116 -27.93 3.84 8.59
CA LYS A 116 -28.68 4.95 9.22
C LYS A 116 -28.55 4.99 10.76
N ASP A 117 -27.78 4.09 11.36
CA ASP A 117 -27.56 4.10 12.80
C ASP A 117 -26.48 5.13 13.16
N GLU A 118 -26.88 6.27 13.71
CA GLU A 118 -25.94 7.26 14.26
C GLU A 118 -25.06 6.69 15.40
N ASP A 119 -25.46 5.55 15.97
CA ASP A 119 -24.80 4.88 17.10
C ASP A 119 -23.81 3.77 16.70
N SER A 120 -23.77 3.33 15.43
CA SER A 120 -22.80 2.31 14.95
C SER A 120 -21.43 2.93 14.65
N LYS A 121 -20.75 3.34 15.73
CA LYS A 121 -19.30 3.63 15.88
C LYS A 121 -18.45 3.57 14.59
N ASP A 122 -17.99 4.75 14.17
CA ASP A 122 -16.69 5.20 13.59
C ASP A 122 -15.75 4.30 12.77
N HIS A 123 -15.87 2.97 12.76
CA HIS A 123 -14.89 2.04 12.18
C HIS A 123 -14.86 2.07 10.66
N LEU A 124 -15.96 2.49 10.02
CA LEU A 124 -16.05 2.70 8.58
C LEU A 124 -15.52 4.08 8.13
N LYS A 125 -15.12 4.98 9.05
CA LYS A 125 -14.97 6.40 8.73
C LYS A 125 -13.85 6.77 7.77
N LYS A 126 -12.79 5.96 7.58
CA LYS A 126 -11.67 6.16 6.61
C LYS A 126 -10.62 5.06 6.79
N PHE A 127 -10.81 3.88 6.18
CA PHE A 127 -9.73 2.88 6.16
C PHE A 127 -8.74 3.12 5.00
N LEU A 128 -9.10 3.93 4.01
CA LEU A 128 -8.22 4.38 2.94
C LEU A 128 -7.39 5.59 3.39
N PHE A 129 -6.08 5.57 3.21
CA PHE A 129 -5.21 6.67 3.61
C PHE A 129 -3.96 6.78 2.75
N ASP A 130 -3.44 8.00 2.71
CA ASP A 130 -2.08 8.30 2.25
C ASP A 130 -1.22 8.50 3.50
N ILE A 131 -0.28 7.58 3.77
CA ILE A 131 0.61 7.72 4.94
C ILE A 131 1.62 8.84 4.71
N PHE A 132 1.88 9.67 5.71
CA PHE A 132 3.01 10.61 5.69
C PHE A 132 4.04 10.39 6.82
N ASN A 133 3.67 9.73 7.93
CA ASN A 133 4.59 9.24 8.97
C ASN A 133 3.95 8.17 9.87
N LEU A 134 4.74 7.56 10.76
CA LEU A 134 4.30 6.50 11.68
C LEU A 134 3.23 6.96 12.69
N ASN A 135 3.33 8.18 13.23
CA ASN A 135 2.36 8.69 14.21
C ASN A 135 0.98 8.85 13.59
N GLN A 136 0.91 9.40 12.37
CA GLN A 136 -0.33 9.53 11.61
C GLN A 136 -0.91 8.17 11.21
N LEU A 137 -0.06 7.19 10.88
CA LEU A 137 -0.51 5.81 10.68
C LEU A 137 -1.16 5.29 11.96
N GLN A 138 -0.56 5.53 13.12
CA GLN A 138 -1.14 5.10 14.39
C GLN A 138 -2.48 5.77 14.67
N ASP A 139 -2.58 7.09 14.50
CA ASP A 139 -3.81 7.83 14.75
C ASP A 139 -4.93 7.40 13.79
N MET A 140 -4.61 7.18 12.52
CA MET A 140 -5.55 6.61 11.55
C MET A 140 -6.01 5.23 11.98
N LEU A 141 -5.08 4.34 12.36
CA LEU A 141 -5.45 3.00 12.82
C LEU A 141 -6.28 3.04 14.11
N ARG A 142 -6.11 4.04 14.98
CA ARG A 142 -6.99 4.21 16.15
C ARG A 142 -8.40 4.57 15.73
N LEU A 143 -8.55 5.48 14.76
CA LEU A 143 -9.85 5.90 14.23
C LEU A 143 -10.55 4.76 13.47
N SER A 144 -9.80 3.91 12.77
CA SER A 144 -10.33 2.81 11.98
C SER A 144 -10.32 1.45 12.69
N ASN A 145 -10.11 1.42 14.01
CA ASN A 145 -10.04 0.19 14.81
C ASN A 145 -9.04 -0.86 14.27
N GLY A 146 -7.88 -0.38 13.85
CA GLY A 146 -6.76 -1.16 13.36
C GLY A 146 -6.84 -1.51 11.87
N HIS A 147 -7.84 -1.02 11.15
CA HIS A 147 -8.04 -1.32 9.74
C HIS A 147 -7.40 -0.28 8.81
N GLY A 148 -6.73 -0.69 7.76
CA GLY A 148 -6.15 0.23 6.81
C GLY A 148 -5.78 -0.33 5.44
N LEU A 149 -5.96 0.48 4.40
CA LEU A 149 -5.41 0.32 3.05
C LEU A 149 -4.71 1.60 2.58
N ALA A 150 -3.48 1.44 2.09
CA ALA A 150 -2.78 2.48 1.35
C ALA A 150 -2.47 2.01 -0.09
N ILE A 151 -2.78 2.86 -1.06
CA ILE A 151 -2.56 2.59 -2.48
C ILE A 151 -1.56 3.62 -3.02
N TYR A 152 -0.48 3.17 -3.64
CA TYR A 152 0.63 4.04 -4.08
C TYR A 152 1.03 3.82 -5.54
N ASN A 153 1.30 4.91 -6.26
CA ASN A 153 1.87 4.89 -7.63
C ASN A 153 3.40 4.85 -7.67
N SER A 154 4.03 4.68 -6.51
CA SER A 154 5.47 4.50 -6.41
C SER A 154 5.87 3.85 -5.10
N ALA A 155 6.78 2.87 -5.16
CA ALA A 155 7.45 2.34 -3.98
C ALA A 155 8.20 3.42 -3.17
N ARG A 156 8.59 4.52 -3.84
CA ARG A 156 9.25 5.66 -3.19
C ARG A 156 8.35 6.39 -2.20
N ALA A 157 7.03 6.36 -2.41
CA ALA A 157 6.07 6.99 -1.50
C ALA A 157 6.13 6.32 -0.13
N LEU A 158 6.09 4.98 -0.10
CA LEU A 158 6.26 4.22 1.14
C LEU A 158 7.59 4.53 1.83
N TYR A 159 8.68 4.60 1.06
CA TYR A 159 10.01 4.92 1.59
C TYR A 159 10.11 6.30 2.24
N LYS A 160 9.57 7.33 1.60
CA LYS A 160 9.62 8.69 2.13
C LYS A 160 8.92 8.79 3.49
N ASN A 161 7.98 7.88 3.76
CA ASN A 161 7.02 8.04 4.83
C ASN A 161 7.23 7.04 6.00
N LEU A 162 7.92 5.89 5.83
CA LEU A 162 7.90 4.80 6.85
C LEU A 162 9.13 3.87 6.96
N LEU A 163 10.32 4.24 6.48
CA LEU A 163 11.45 3.30 6.44
C LEU A 163 12.70 3.71 7.24
N GLN A 164 12.52 4.38 8.38
CA GLN A 164 13.58 4.40 9.40
C GLN A 164 13.77 2.99 10.00
N PRO A 165 14.96 2.64 10.53
CA PRO A 165 15.22 1.31 11.05
C PRO A 165 14.25 0.82 12.13
N GLU A 166 13.82 1.72 13.01
CA GLU A 166 12.88 1.44 14.10
C GLU A 166 11.44 1.22 13.58
N GLU A 167 11.11 1.75 12.41
CA GLU A 167 9.76 1.68 11.80
C GLU A 167 9.56 0.37 11.02
N ALA A 168 10.65 -0.25 10.53
CA ALA A 168 10.58 -1.50 9.78
C ALA A 168 10.03 -2.67 10.62
N ASP A 169 10.40 -2.75 11.90
CA ASP A 169 9.88 -3.77 12.82
C ASP A 169 8.37 -3.59 13.07
N ILE A 170 7.88 -2.35 13.08
CA ILE A 170 6.46 -2.06 13.21
C ILE A 170 5.72 -2.50 11.96
N LEU A 171 6.25 -2.21 10.78
CA LEU A 171 5.68 -2.67 9.51
C LEU A 171 5.61 -4.20 9.44
N LEU A 172 6.64 -4.92 9.89
CA LEU A 172 6.62 -6.39 9.99
C LEU A 172 5.51 -6.87 10.93
N ARG A 173 5.33 -6.23 12.10
CA ARG A 173 4.24 -6.55 13.03
C ARG A 173 2.86 -6.31 12.43
N LEU A 174 2.67 -5.18 11.73
CA LEU A 174 1.43 -4.86 11.04
C LEU A 174 1.13 -5.88 9.94
N HIS A 175 2.14 -6.30 9.17
CA HIS A 175 2.00 -7.36 8.18
C HIS A 175 1.59 -8.71 8.79
N SER A 176 2.09 -9.03 9.99
CA SER A 176 1.69 -10.21 10.75
C SER A 176 0.31 -10.07 11.42
N GLY A 177 -0.32 -8.89 11.35
CA GLY A 177 -1.59 -8.58 11.99
C GLY A 177 -1.55 -8.58 13.52
N LEU A 178 -0.35 -8.38 14.09
CA LEU A 178 -0.11 -8.35 15.52
C LEU A 178 -0.58 -7.03 16.14
N ALA A 179 -0.77 -7.06 17.46
CA ALA A 179 -1.09 -5.86 18.22
C ALA A 179 0.05 -4.83 18.15
N TRP A 180 -0.33 -3.55 18.07
CA TRP A 180 0.61 -2.44 18.13
C TRP A 180 0.38 -1.63 19.41
N PHE A 181 1.38 -1.65 20.27
CA PHE A 181 1.46 -0.85 21.48
C PHE A 181 2.34 0.36 21.21
N SER A 182 1.83 1.58 21.38
CA SER A 182 2.72 2.74 21.59
C SER A 182 2.64 3.17 23.05
N ASP A 183 3.80 3.19 23.69
CA ASP A 183 3.98 3.74 25.03
C ASP A 183 4.61 5.12 24.85
N SER A 184 3.77 6.10 24.52
CA SER A 184 4.18 7.50 24.66
C SER A 184 3.87 7.92 26.09
N ARG A 185 4.74 8.71 26.72
CA ARG A 185 4.57 9.19 28.11
C ARG A 185 3.26 9.97 28.35
N ILE A 186 2.50 10.26 27.29
CA ILE A 186 1.32 11.13 27.27
C ILE A 186 0.05 10.36 26.84
N THR A 187 0.16 9.31 26.01
CA THR A 187 -0.98 8.47 25.61
C THR A 187 -0.59 6.99 25.51
N ARG A 188 -1.30 6.14 26.25
CA ARG A 188 -1.29 4.68 26.06
C ARG A 188 -2.45 4.32 25.13
N GLY A 189 -2.13 4.02 23.88
CA GLY A 189 -3.10 3.51 22.91
C GLY A 189 -2.68 2.12 22.45
N THR A 190 -3.53 1.12 22.71
CA THR A 190 -3.30 -0.26 22.29
C THR A 190 -4.21 -0.60 21.12
N LEU A 191 -3.61 -0.91 19.97
CA LEU A 191 -4.31 -1.50 18.82
C LEU A 191 -4.20 -3.02 18.95
N THR A 192 -5.28 -3.69 19.32
CA THR A 192 -5.26 -5.14 19.62
C THR A 192 -5.25 -6.02 18.37
N LYS A 193 -5.88 -5.56 17.29
CA LYS A 193 -5.89 -6.22 15.98
C LYS A 193 -5.53 -5.19 14.92
N THR A 194 -4.59 -5.52 14.05
CA THR A 194 -4.23 -4.64 12.93
C THR A 194 -4.42 -5.37 11.61
N ARG A 195 -5.00 -4.69 10.61
CA ARG A 195 -5.17 -5.14 9.23
C ARG A 195 -4.77 -3.99 8.32
N VAL A 196 -3.47 -3.89 8.07
CA VAL A 196 -2.92 -2.87 7.18
C VAL A 196 -2.53 -3.54 5.89
N ASN A 197 -3.07 -3.07 4.78
CA ASN A 197 -2.76 -3.54 3.44
C ASN A 197 -2.11 -2.44 2.62
N PHE A 198 -1.23 -2.85 1.70
CA PHE A 198 -0.58 -1.96 0.75
C PHE A 198 -0.76 -2.48 -0.67
N ALA A 199 -1.20 -1.61 -1.58
CA ALA A 199 -1.20 -1.88 -3.01
C ALA A 199 -0.27 -0.88 -3.69
N ILE A 200 0.84 -1.35 -4.25
CA ILE A 200 1.84 -0.46 -4.85
C ILE A 200 2.01 -0.79 -6.33
N VAL A 201 1.81 0.19 -7.18
CA VAL A 201 2.16 0.13 -8.60
C VAL A 201 3.38 1.02 -8.79
N SER A 202 4.49 0.51 -9.32
CA SER A 202 5.74 1.26 -9.34
C SER A 202 6.58 0.98 -10.59
N THR A 203 7.36 1.97 -11.00
CA THR A 203 8.32 1.79 -12.11
C THR A 203 9.55 0.98 -11.67
N PRO A 204 10.21 0.24 -12.58
CA PRO A 204 11.46 -0.45 -12.29
C PRO A 204 12.51 0.46 -11.66
N ASN A 205 12.67 1.69 -12.17
CA ASN A 205 13.63 2.65 -11.64
C ASN A 205 13.29 3.09 -10.20
N ALA A 206 12.01 3.30 -9.88
CA ALA A 206 11.60 3.66 -8.52
C ALA A 206 11.83 2.49 -7.54
N VAL A 207 11.55 1.25 -7.95
CA VAL A 207 11.82 0.05 -7.15
C VAL A 207 13.32 -0.12 -6.91
N HIS A 208 14.13 0.02 -7.97
CA HIS A 208 15.59 -0.03 -7.88
C HIS A 208 16.16 1.01 -6.90
N GLN A 209 15.71 2.27 -7.01
CA GLN A 209 16.12 3.33 -6.10
C GLN A 209 15.72 3.04 -4.65
N THR A 210 14.55 2.43 -4.43
CA THR A 210 14.07 2.09 -3.08
C THR A 210 14.84 0.91 -2.49
N LEU A 211 15.15 -0.12 -3.30
CA LEU A 211 15.96 -1.27 -2.88
C LEU A 211 17.41 -0.90 -2.57
N THR A 212 17.99 0.05 -3.31
CA THR A 212 19.40 0.48 -3.13
C THR A 212 19.56 1.61 -2.12
N GLY A 213 18.54 2.44 -1.96
CA GLY A 213 18.58 3.61 -1.07
C GLY A 213 18.27 3.29 0.39
N THR A 214 17.80 2.09 0.71
CA THR A 214 17.29 1.78 2.06
C THR A 214 17.66 0.35 2.49
N PRO A 215 18.47 0.17 3.54
CA PRO A 215 18.94 -1.16 3.93
C PRO A 215 17.80 -2.09 4.40
N ASN A 216 16.73 -1.54 4.98
CA ASN A 216 15.63 -2.35 5.56
C ASN A 216 14.47 -2.60 4.59
N PHE A 217 14.36 -1.82 3.51
CA PHE A 217 13.31 -2.05 2.51
C PHE A 217 13.47 -3.40 1.83
N GLN A 218 14.72 -3.83 1.61
CA GLN A 218 15.00 -5.13 1.01
C GLN A 218 14.37 -6.27 1.83
N GLU A 219 14.44 -6.21 3.16
CA GLU A 219 13.84 -7.24 4.02
C GLU A 219 12.30 -7.23 3.96
N LEU A 220 11.68 -6.04 4.03
CA LEU A 220 10.23 -5.90 3.86
C LEU A 220 9.77 -6.35 2.47
N PHE A 221 10.50 -5.99 1.42
CA PHE A 221 10.25 -6.44 0.05
C PHE A 221 10.27 -7.98 -0.03
N HIS A 222 11.22 -8.64 0.64
CA HIS A 222 11.32 -10.09 0.65
C HIS A 222 10.20 -10.78 1.45
N GLN A 223 9.83 -10.22 2.60
CA GLN A 223 8.94 -10.88 3.54
C GLN A 223 7.47 -10.52 3.33
N CYS A 224 7.18 -9.29 2.93
CA CYS A 224 5.84 -8.70 3.00
C CYS A 224 5.17 -8.45 1.64
N PHE A 225 5.92 -8.26 0.54
CA PHE A 225 5.31 -7.85 -0.74
C PHE A 225 5.16 -8.99 -1.74
N LEU A 226 3.93 -9.29 -2.16
CA LEU A 226 3.63 -10.11 -3.31
C LEU A 226 3.99 -9.33 -4.58
N THR A 227 5.20 -9.57 -5.09
CA THR A 227 5.76 -8.81 -6.21
C THR A 227 5.49 -9.52 -7.54
N THR A 228 5.02 -8.76 -8.52
CA THR A 228 4.93 -9.21 -9.91
C THR A 228 5.48 -8.15 -10.86
N CYS A 229 5.99 -8.58 -12.02
CA CYS A 229 6.42 -7.70 -13.09
C CYS A 229 5.43 -7.81 -14.26
N SER A 230 4.92 -6.65 -14.68
CA SER A 230 4.04 -6.55 -15.84
C SER A 230 4.82 -6.07 -17.05
N GLU A 231 4.56 -6.73 -18.18
CA GLU A 231 4.96 -6.31 -19.51
C GLU A 231 4.27 -5.01 -19.93
N GLU A 232 4.83 -4.34 -20.94
CA GLU A 232 4.25 -3.14 -21.55
C GLU A 232 3.06 -3.53 -22.42
N SER A 233 1.89 -2.91 -22.19
CA SER A 233 0.73 -3.07 -23.08
C SER A 233 0.59 -1.83 -23.96
N HIS A 234 0.64 -2.02 -25.27
CA HIS A 234 0.39 -0.97 -26.26
C HIS A 234 -1.07 -1.06 -26.73
N VAL A 235 -2.01 -0.71 -25.85
CA VAL A 235 -3.42 -0.67 -26.21
C VAL A 235 -3.69 0.56 -27.09
N LYS A 236 -4.24 0.36 -28.27
CA LYS A 236 -4.67 1.47 -29.13
C LYS A 236 -5.93 2.09 -28.53
N PHE A 237 -6.09 3.41 -28.63
CA PHE A 237 -7.24 4.11 -28.06
C PHE A 237 -8.60 3.50 -28.47
N GLY A 238 -8.77 3.12 -29.75
CA GLY A 238 -10.00 2.48 -30.23
C GLY A 238 -10.23 1.04 -29.76
N GLN A 239 -9.30 0.45 -29.01
CA GLN A 239 -9.45 -0.86 -28.35
C GLN A 239 -9.82 -0.71 -26.86
N ILE A 240 -9.71 0.50 -26.30
CA ILE A 240 -10.20 0.81 -24.97
C ILE A 240 -11.72 0.87 -25.08
N SER A 241 -12.39 -0.16 -24.59
CA SER A 241 -13.85 -0.18 -24.53
C SER A 241 -14.32 0.77 -23.43
N GLU A 242 -15.46 1.44 -23.61
CA GLU A 242 -16.12 2.13 -22.49
C GLU A 242 -16.26 1.16 -21.32
N ILE A 243 -15.98 1.62 -20.10
CA ILE A 243 -15.89 0.78 -18.91
C ILE A 243 -17.30 0.29 -18.52
N SER A 244 -17.80 -0.74 -19.20
CA SER A 244 -19.12 -1.33 -18.95
C SER A 244 -19.21 -2.01 -17.58
N GLU A 245 -18.06 -2.33 -16.97
CA GLU A 245 -17.95 -3.11 -15.74
C GLU A 245 -17.62 -2.23 -14.51
N GLU A 246 -17.58 -0.90 -14.66
CA GLU A 246 -17.21 0.03 -13.57
C GLU A 246 -18.14 -0.12 -12.38
N GLU A 247 -19.44 -0.25 -12.66
CA GLU A 247 -20.47 -0.47 -11.65
C GLU A 247 -20.25 -1.80 -10.90
N LYS A 248 -19.78 -2.84 -11.61
CA LYS A 248 -19.53 -4.16 -11.02
C LYS A 248 -18.35 -4.13 -10.04
N LEU A 249 -17.26 -3.43 -10.37
CA LEU A 249 -16.14 -3.29 -9.42
C LEU A 249 -16.58 -2.57 -8.15
N ARG A 250 -17.36 -1.49 -8.30
CA ARG A 250 -17.94 -0.78 -7.16
C ARG A 250 -18.86 -1.69 -6.34
N GLU A 251 -19.74 -2.43 -7.00
CA GLU A 251 -20.66 -3.39 -6.36
C GLU A 251 -19.92 -4.48 -5.58
N ILE A 252 -18.81 -5.00 -6.12
CA ILE A 252 -17.92 -5.95 -5.43
C ILE A 252 -17.44 -5.33 -4.11
N PHE A 253 -16.87 -4.12 -4.13
CA PHE A 253 -16.36 -3.48 -2.93
C PHE A 253 -17.46 -3.15 -1.92
N VAL A 254 -18.59 -2.60 -2.37
CA VAL A 254 -19.75 -2.30 -1.52
C VAL A 254 -20.24 -3.55 -0.81
N SER A 255 -20.38 -4.65 -1.56
CA SER A 255 -20.89 -5.91 -1.02
C SER A 255 -19.92 -6.56 -0.03
N LEU A 256 -18.61 -6.51 -0.31
CA LEU A 256 -17.58 -6.98 0.61
C LEU A 256 -17.58 -6.19 1.93
N LEU A 257 -17.65 -4.86 1.84
CA LEU A 257 -17.71 -3.97 3.00
C LEU A 257 -18.96 -4.25 3.84
N LYS A 258 -20.15 -4.28 3.22
CA LYS A 258 -21.41 -4.55 3.91
C LYS A 258 -21.37 -5.89 4.65
N LEU A 259 -20.91 -6.95 3.99
CA LEU A 259 -20.83 -8.29 4.55
C LEU A 259 -19.92 -8.37 5.78
N HIS A 260 -18.73 -7.75 5.70
CA HIS A 260 -17.71 -7.90 6.71
C HIS A 260 -17.77 -6.86 7.83
N CYS A 261 -18.42 -5.72 7.62
CA CYS A 261 -18.60 -4.70 8.66
C CYS A 261 -19.74 -5.04 9.64
N HIS A 262 -20.81 -5.71 9.20
CA HIS A 262 -21.99 -5.95 10.03
C HIS A 262 -22.03 -7.38 10.56
N GLY A 263 -22.36 -7.58 11.85
CA GLY A 263 -22.77 -8.89 12.39
C GLY A 263 -21.71 -9.73 13.10
N GLY A 264 -20.55 -9.17 13.47
CA GLY A 264 -19.51 -9.84 14.27
C GLY A 264 -18.39 -10.51 13.46
N PRO A 265 -17.50 -11.31 14.06
CA PRO A 265 -16.36 -11.90 13.35
C PRO A 265 -16.78 -12.92 12.28
N LEU A 266 -16.10 -12.89 11.14
CA LEU A 266 -16.27 -13.83 10.02
C LEU A 266 -15.01 -14.69 9.89
N ILE A 267 -15.15 -15.98 10.20
CA ILE A 267 -14.02 -16.92 10.21
C ILE A 267 -14.20 -17.93 9.10
N TYR A 268 -13.30 -17.87 8.11
CA TYR A 268 -13.25 -18.80 7.00
C TYR A 268 -12.53 -20.08 7.43
N LYS A 269 -13.04 -21.22 6.99
CA LYS A 269 -12.49 -22.54 7.31
C LYS A 269 -12.25 -23.32 6.04
N MET A 270 -11.18 -24.08 6.01
CA MET A 270 -10.95 -25.03 4.93
C MET A 270 -11.85 -26.25 5.10
N SER A 271 -12.44 -26.69 4.00
CA SER A 271 -13.06 -28.02 3.88
C SER A 271 -12.07 -29.14 4.20
N ALA A 272 -12.57 -30.35 4.43
CA ALA A 272 -11.70 -31.51 4.72
C ALA A 272 -10.69 -31.76 3.59
N GLU A 273 -11.14 -31.71 2.33
CA GLU A 273 -10.28 -31.86 1.16
C GLU A 273 -9.27 -30.71 1.03
N ALA A 274 -9.72 -29.47 1.26
CA ALA A 274 -8.83 -28.31 1.24
C ALA A 274 -7.73 -28.39 2.31
N LYS A 275 -8.04 -28.91 3.51
CA LYS A 275 -7.05 -29.12 4.56
C LYS A 275 -6.01 -30.16 4.18
N GLU A 276 -6.44 -31.26 3.55
CA GLU A 276 -5.52 -32.29 3.06
C GLU A 276 -4.57 -31.71 2.01
N LYS A 277 -5.12 -30.99 1.02
CA LYS A 277 -4.32 -30.30 0.01
C LYS A 277 -3.37 -29.27 0.61
N PHE A 278 -3.85 -28.46 1.55
CA PHE A 278 -3.03 -27.49 2.26
C PHE A 278 -1.87 -28.17 2.99
N SER A 279 -2.10 -29.30 3.65
CA SER A 279 -1.06 -30.07 4.32
C SER A 279 -0.01 -30.60 3.34
N GLN A 280 -0.43 -31.15 2.20
CA GLN A 280 0.48 -31.64 1.16
C GLN A 280 1.38 -30.51 0.63
N ILE A 281 0.79 -29.34 0.34
CA ILE A 281 1.52 -28.16 -0.14
C ILE A 281 2.44 -27.61 0.94
N HIS A 282 1.99 -27.59 2.19
CA HIS A 282 2.79 -27.17 3.34
C HIS A 282 4.08 -27.99 3.46
N ASP A 283 3.97 -29.31 3.35
CA ASP A 283 5.12 -30.22 3.44
C ASP A 283 6.06 -30.04 2.24
N GLU A 284 5.50 -29.90 1.02
CA GLU A 284 6.28 -29.60 -0.18
C GLU A 284 7.09 -28.30 -0.03
N LEU A 285 6.46 -27.22 0.43
CA LEU A 285 7.10 -25.93 0.64
C LEU A 285 8.16 -25.99 1.74
N THR A 286 7.88 -26.73 2.81
CA THR A 286 8.81 -26.93 3.93
C THR A 286 10.05 -27.69 3.48
N ASP A 287 9.90 -28.74 2.68
CA ASP A 287 11.02 -29.52 2.18
C ASP A 287 11.84 -28.76 1.14
N LYS A 288 11.19 -28.01 0.24
CA LYS A 288 11.87 -27.05 -0.65
C LYS A 288 12.66 -26.01 0.15
N ALA A 289 12.09 -25.48 1.23
CA ALA A 289 12.77 -24.53 2.10
C ALA A 289 14.02 -25.14 2.76
N LYS A 290 13.94 -26.39 3.24
CA LYS A 290 15.10 -27.11 3.82
C LYS A 290 16.20 -27.35 2.78
N GLN A 291 15.84 -27.78 1.57
CA GLN A 291 16.80 -28.00 0.49
C GLN A 291 17.51 -26.69 0.09
N MET A 292 16.77 -25.57 0.09
CA MET A 292 17.26 -24.27 -0.33
C MET A 292 17.89 -23.44 0.80
N ALA A 293 17.81 -23.89 2.06
CA ALA A 293 18.41 -23.23 3.24
C ALA A 293 19.94 -23.04 3.10
N ARG A 294 20.62 -23.88 2.31
CA ARG A 294 22.05 -23.74 1.98
C ARG A 294 22.38 -22.50 1.14
N LYS A 295 21.38 -21.83 0.53
CA LYS A 295 21.54 -20.71 -0.43
C LYS A 295 20.84 -19.41 0.01
N SER A 296 20.62 -19.17 1.30
CA SER A 296 19.90 -17.98 1.85
C SER A 296 18.42 -17.85 1.45
N ALA A 297 17.84 -18.83 0.76
CA ALA A 297 16.45 -18.81 0.29
C ALA A 297 15.40 -19.02 1.40
N HIS A 298 15.81 -19.39 2.62
CA HIS A 298 14.90 -19.62 3.75
C HIS A 298 14.00 -18.41 4.04
N LYS A 299 14.51 -17.18 3.83
CA LYS A 299 13.74 -15.94 4.00
C LYS A 299 12.56 -15.78 3.04
N VAL A 300 12.57 -16.47 1.90
CA VAL A 300 11.50 -16.42 0.89
C VAL A 300 10.36 -17.39 1.25
N PHE A 301 10.70 -18.54 1.83
CA PHE A 301 9.74 -19.61 2.12
C PHE A 301 9.05 -19.45 3.48
N GLN A 302 9.69 -18.82 4.47
CA GLN A 302 9.11 -18.63 5.80
C GLN A 302 7.73 -17.90 5.77
N PRO A 303 7.54 -16.79 5.03
CA PRO A 303 6.23 -16.15 4.94
C PRO A 303 5.27 -16.83 3.95
N ALA A 304 5.76 -17.74 3.10
CA ALA A 304 4.99 -18.36 2.03
C ALA A 304 3.79 -19.16 2.54
N LEU A 305 3.93 -19.82 3.70
CA LEU A 305 2.84 -20.58 4.33
C LEU A 305 1.70 -19.68 4.82
N ALA A 306 2.02 -18.55 5.45
CA ALA A 306 1.03 -17.56 5.84
C ALA A 306 0.29 -17.04 4.59
N TYR A 307 1.02 -16.72 3.52
CA TYR A 307 0.41 -16.29 2.26
C TYR A 307 -0.50 -17.34 1.64
N LEU A 308 -0.17 -18.63 1.70
CA LEU A 308 -1.03 -19.67 1.15
C LEU A 308 -2.43 -19.59 1.79
N GLY A 309 -2.50 -19.48 3.12
CA GLY A 309 -3.77 -19.32 3.82
C GLY A 309 -4.49 -18.03 3.46
N ARG A 310 -3.77 -16.90 3.48
CA ARG A 310 -4.33 -15.57 3.19
C ARG A 310 -4.85 -15.45 1.75
N LEU A 311 -4.09 -15.94 0.78
CA LEU A 311 -4.47 -15.98 -0.63
C LEU A 311 -5.67 -16.89 -0.85
N SER A 312 -5.70 -18.08 -0.23
CA SER A 312 -6.85 -18.97 -0.32
C SER A 312 -8.13 -18.28 0.17
N CYS A 313 -8.03 -17.54 1.29
CA CYS A 313 -9.15 -16.78 1.84
C CYS A 313 -9.63 -15.67 0.90
N VAL A 314 -8.70 -14.84 0.41
CA VAL A 314 -9.05 -13.68 -0.43
C VAL A 314 -9.57 -14.12 -1.80
N LEU A 315 -9.00 -15.16 -2.41
CA LEU A 315 -9.50 -15.73 -3.66
C LEU A 315 -10.90 -16.33 -3.49
N HIS A 316 -11.14 -17.07 -2.41
CA HIS A 316 -12.47 -17.61 -2.10
C HIS A 316 -13.52 -16.52 -1.96
N VAL A 317 -13.19 -15.46 -1.23
CA VAL A 317 -14.08 -14.31 -1.02
C VAL A 317 -14.35 -13.55 -2.32
N LEU A 318 -13.33 -13.34 -3.14
CA LEU A 318 -13.47 -12.71 -4.45
C LEU A 318 -14.30 -13.55 -5.42
N ASP A 319 -14.11 -14.86 -5.43
CA ASP A 319 -14.89 -15.76 -6.31
C ASP A 319 -16.36 -15.73 -5.91
N ASN A 320 -16.65 -15.95 -4.63
CA ASN A 320 -18.02 -15.95 -4.12
C ASN A 320 -18.75 -14.64 -4.34
N ILE A 321 -18.07 -13.49 -4.19
CA ILE A 321 -18.73 -12.20 -4.38
C ILE A 321 -19.03 -11.93 -5.85
N ILE A 322 -18.10 -12.28 -6.74
CA ILE A 322 -18.30 -12.13 -8.19
C ILE A 322 -19.43 -13.07 -8.64
N ASP A 323 -19.46 -14.31 -8.15
CA ASP A 323 -20.55 -15.25 -8.41
C ASP A 323 -21.89 -14.71 -7.90
N ALA A 324 -21.93 -14.22 -6.66
CA ALA A 324 -23.16 -13.68 -6.10
C ALA A 324 -23.70 -12.52 -6.94
N ILE A 325 -22.83 -11.62 -7.42
CA ILE A 325 -23.22 -10.51 -8.28
C ILE A 325 -23.69 -11.01 -9.66
N ASN A 326 -22.93 -11.92 -10.29
CA ASN A 326 -23.28 -12.50 -11.59
C ASN A 326 -24.66 -13.17 -11.57
N TYR A 327 -24.97 -13.91 -10.50
CA TYR A 327 -26.23 -14.63 -10.33
C TYR A 327 -27.29 -13.84 -9.56
N LYS A 328 -27.03 -12.57 -9.22
CA LYS A 328 -27.92 -11.70 -8.42
C LYS A 328 -28.39 -12.34 -7.12
N ILE A 329 -27.51 -13.10 -6.47
CA ILE A 329 -27.74 -13.74 -5.18
C ILE A 329 -27.54 -12.67 -4.10
N PRO A 330 -28.47 -12.50 -3.15
CA PRO A 330 -28.32 -11.52 -2.09
C PRO A 330 -27.12 -11.88 -1.20
N VAL A 331 -26.20 -10.92 -1.04
CA VAL A 331 -24.98 -11.07 -0.23
C VAL A 331 -25.32 -10.81 1.23
N THR A 332 -25.58 -11.89 1.97
CA THR A 332 -25.90 -11.84 3.41
C THR A 332 -25.13 -12.91 4.15
N ARG A 333 -24.97 -12.78 5.47
CA ARG A 333 -24.30 -13.82 6.28
C ARG A 333 -24.98 -15.19 6.25
N LEU A 334 -26.28 -15.22 5.96
CA LEU A 334 -27.04 -16.48 5.88
C LEU A 334 -26.77 -17.23 4.58
N THR A 335 -26.51 -16.49 3.50
CA THR A 335 -26.23 -17.02 2.17
C THR A 335 -24.72 -17.16 1.89
N TRP A 336 -23.88 -16.57 2.75
CA TRP A 336 -22.44 -16.52 2.53
C TRP A 336 -21.72 -17.82 2.87
N ASN A 337 -20.97 -18.34 1.90
CA ASN A 337 -20.16 -19.53 2.10
C ASN A 337 -18.80 -19.18 2.74
N THR A 338 -18.59 -19.62 3.99
CA THR A 338 -17.32 -19.47 4.71
C THR A 338 -16.35 -20.64 4.51
N GLU A 339 -16.74 -21.68 3.78
CA GLU A 339 -15.93 -22.89 3.58
C GLU A 339 -15.10 -22.81 2.30
N ILE A 340 -13.77 -22.79 2.46
CA ILE A 340 -12.80 -22.74 1.37
C ILE A 340 -12.60 -24.15 0.80
N ASN A 341 -12.79 -24.28 -0.52
CA ASN A 341 -12.66 -25.54 -1.24
C ASN A 341 -11.19 -25.85 -1.64
N ALA A 342 -10.94 -27.08 -2.08
CA ALA A 342 -9.60 -27.52 -2.45
C ALA A 342 -9.05 -26.83 -3.72
N ALA A 343 -9.93 -26.48 -4.66
CA ALA A 343 -9.55 -25.81 -5.90
C ALA A 343 -8.98 -24.40 -5.63
N THR A 344 -9.57 -23.64 -4.71
CA THR A 344 -9.07 -22.33 -4.31
C THR A 344 -7.71 -22.42 -3.63
N VAL A 345 -7.48 -23.45 -2.81
CA VAL A 345 -6.16 -23.70 -2.20
C VAL A 345 -5.10 -24.01 -3.27
N TRP A 346 -5.48 -24.77 -4.30
CA TRP A 346 -4.60 -25.06 -5.44
C TRP A 346 -4.27 -23.80 -6.25
N GLN A 347 -5.27 -22.97 -6.56
CA GLN A 347 -5.09 -21.68 -7.23
C GLN A 347 -4.16 -20.74 -6.43
N ALA A 348 -4.34 -20.68 -5.11
CA ALA A 348 -3.45 -19.93 -4.22
C ALA A 348 -2.00 -20.44 -4.26
N ARG A 349 -1.80 -21.75 -4.42
CA ARG A 349 -0.48 -22.37 -4.59
C ARG A 349 0.18 -22.01 -5.92
N GLU A 350 -0.57 -22.01 -7.02
CA GLU A 350 -0.06 -21.56 -8.32
C GLU A 350 0.34 -20.07 -8.29
N LEU A 351 -0.51 -19.24 -7.69
CA LEU A 351 -0.21 -17.81 -7.50
C LEU A 351 1.05 -17.59 -6.66
N LEU A 352 1.18 -18.33 -5.56
CA LEU A 352 2.36 -18.28 -4.70
C LEU A 352 3.62 -18.76 -5.42
N GLY A 353 3.51 -19.80 -6.26
CA GLY A 353 4.58 -20.29 -7.12
C GLY A 353 5.10 -19.19 -8.06
N HIS A 354 4.19 -18.53 -8.78
CA HIS A 354 4.52 -17.38 -9.63
C HIS A 354 5.26 -16.28 -8.85
N ILE A 355 4.80 -15.92 -7.65
CA ILE A 355 5.41 -14.87 -6.83
C ILE A 355 6.83 -15.26 -6.37
N ILE A 356 7.04 -16.53 -6.00
CA ILE A 356 8.37 -17.04 -5.63
C ILE A 356 9.32 -16.96 -6.82
N GLU A 357 8.89 -17.35 -8.01
CA GLU A 357 9.68 -17.28 -9.24
C GLU A 357 10.00 -15.83 -9.65
N GLN A 358 9.01 -14.93 -9.59
CA GLN A 358 9.19 -13.49 -9.83
C GLN A 358 10.25 -12.90 -8.90
N ARG A 359 10.15 -13.18 -7.60
CA ARG A 359 11.14 -12.73 -6.60
C ARG A 359 12.52 -13.31 -6.89
N HIS A 360 12.61 -14.59 -7.25
CA HIS A 360 13.88 -15.22 -7.60
C HIS A 360 14.51 -14.56 -8.83
N ALA A 361 13.73 -14.29 -9.87
CA ALA A 361 14.20 -13.64 -11.10
C ALA A 361 14.67 -12.19 -10.86
N LEU A 362 13.99 -11.43 -10.00
CA LEU A 362 14.36 -10.06 -9.65
C LEU A 362 15.62 -9.95 -8.77
N MET A 363 15.92 -11.00 -8.00
CA MET A 363 16.89 -10.93 -6.91
C MET A 363 18.02 -11.96 -7.00
N GLU A 364 18.16 -12.65 -8.13
CA GLU A 364 19.24 -13.61 -8.39
C GLU A 364 20.61 -12.97 -8.06
N PRO A 365 21.44 -13.61 -7.19
CA PRO A 365 22.74 -13.06 -6.83
C PRO A 365 23.62 -12.90 -8.07
N THR A 366 24.32 -11.77 -8.14
CA THR A 366 25.15 -11.43 -9.29
C THR A 366 26.29 -12.45 -9.40
N THR A 367 26.63 -12.91 -10.61
CA THR A 367 27.63 -13.97 -10.86
C THR A 367 29.01 -13.64 -10.27
N ILE A 368 29.31 -12.35 -10.07
CA ILE A 368 30.54 -11.85 -9.42
C ILE A 368 30.56 -12.18 -7.92
N GLU A 369 29.41 -12.10 -7.23
CA GLU A 369 29.28 -12.44 -5.80
C GLU A 369 29.38 -13.94 -5.56
N ALA A 370 28.83 -14.75 -6.47
CA ALA A 370 28.96 -16.21 -6.41
C ALA A 370 30.42 -16.68 -6.55
N THR A 371 31.23 -15.92 -7.31
CA THR A 371 32.67 -16.22 -7.49
C THR A 371 33.48 -15.75 -6.27
N GLN A 372 33.17 -14.57 -5.71
CA GLN A 372 33.82 -14.08 -4.48
C GLN A 372 33.46 -14.89 -3.23
N GLN A 373 32.23 -15.37 -3.08
CA GLN A 373 31.86 -16.31 -2.01
C GLN A 373 32.59 -17.66 -2.13
N LYS A 374 32.88 -18.11 -3.35
CA LYS A 374 33.66 -19.33 -3.60
C LYS A 374 35.15 -19.16 -3.26
N LEU A 375 35.69 -17.94 -3.39
CA LEU A 375 37.07 -17.59 -3.04
C LEU A 375 37.28 -17.29 -1.55
N GLN A 376 36.22 -16.99 -0.80
CA GLN A 376 36.28 -16.71 0.65
C GLN A 376 35.98 -17.92 1.55
N GLN A 377 35.65 -19.10 0.98
CA GLN A 377 35.66 -20.33 1.76
C GLN A 377 37.09 -20.89 1.78
N PRO A 378 37.79 -20.90 2.93
CA PRO A 378 39.03 -21.67 3.02
C PRO A 378 38.68 -23.13 2.75
N ALA A 379 39.40 -23.76 1.83
CA ALA A 379 39.29 -25.19 1.59
C ALA A 379 39.35 -25.90 2.94
N ALA A 380 38.30 -26.66 3.27
CA ALA A 380 38.31 -27.47 4.48
C ALA A 380 39.51 -28.42 4.37
N ILE A 381 40.54 -28.16 5.18
CA ILE A 381 41.62 -29.11 5.39
C ILE A 381 40.95 -30.33 6.02
N GLN A 382 40.77 -31.38 5.22
CA GLN A 382 40.44 -32.69 5.75
C GLN A 382 41.64 -33.14 6.59
N ILE A 383 41.51 -33.03 7.90
CA ILE A 383 42.37 -33.73 8.84
C ILE A 383 41.99 -35.21 8.67
N VAL A 384 42.79 -35.91 7.88
CA VAL A 384 42.77 -37.37 7.79
C VAL A 384 43.53 -37.87 9.00
N ASP A 385 42.81 -38.23 10.06
CA ASP A 385 43.38 -39.06 11.12
C ASP A 385 43.72 -40.43 10.53
N GLY A 386 44.99 -40.79 10.68
CA GLY A 386 45.63 -41.85 9.92
C GLY A 386 45.27 -43.27 10.37
N GLN A 387 45.54 -44.21 9.45
CA GLN A 387 46.06 -45.53 9.80
C GLN A 387 46.87 -46.09 8.61
N ASN A 388 48.17 -46.27 8.88
CA ASN A 388 49.12 -47.29 8.41
C ASN A 388 49.09 -47.77 6.94
N VAL A 389 50.25 -47.69 6.24
CA VAL A 389 51.19 -48.82 6.00
C VAL A 389 52.24 -48.46 4.91
N GLN A 390 53.52 -48.52 5.32
CA GLN A 390 54.77 -48.93 4.64
C GLN A 390 55.45 -48.18 3.45
N ARG A 391 56.69 -47.73 3.76
CA ARG A 391 58.02 -47.97 3.10
C ARG A 391 58.28 -47.39 1.67
N THR A 392 59.00 -46.24 1.53
CA THR A 392 60.47 -46.01 1.28
C THR A 392 60.98 -46.29 -0.15
N PRO A 393 62.10 -45.67 -0.63
CA PRO A 393 62.55 -44.26 -0.61
C PRO A 393 63.14 -43.80 -2.00
N GLN A 394 63.89 -42.67 -2.05
CA GLN A 394 64.80 -42.16 -3.13
C GLN A 394 64.21 -41.14 -4.14
N MET A 395 64.83 -40.03 -4.56
CA MET A 395 66.13 -39.37 -4.33
C MET A 395 66.00 -37.82 -4.47
N LEU A 396 66.92 -37.09 -3.83
CA LEU A 396 67.32 -35.67 -4.01
C LEU A 396 67.93 -35.40 -5.42
N PRO A 397 68.19 -34.14 -5.89
CA PRO A 397 68.78 -33.03 -5.12
C PRO A 397 68.35 -31.58 -5.41
N SER A 398 68.68 -30.71 -4.44
CA SER A 398 68.75 -29.22 -4.48
C SER A 398 69.85 -28.69 -5.44
N PRO A 399 70.05 -27.36 -5.66
CA PRO A 399 70.70 -26.51 -4.63
C PRO A 399 70.45 -24.96 -4.62
N ARG A 400 70.75 -24.38 -3.43
CA ARG A 400 71.37 -23.05 -3.11
C ARG A 400 70.56 -21.75 -3.32
N GLY A 401 70.60 -20.77 -2.40
CA GLY A 401 71.35 -20.67 -1.13
C GLY A 401 71.18 -19.30 -0.41
N LEU A 402 71.80 -19.25 0.79
CA LEU A 402 72.37 -18.10 1.54
C LEU A 402 71.37 -16.99 1.98
N PHE A 403 71.19 -16.62 3.25
CA PHE A 403 72.18 -16.32 4.31
C PHE A 403 71.66 -16.56 5.75
N SER A 404 72.62 -16.69 6.66
CA SER A 404 72.63 -16.96 8.12
C SER A 404 72.85 -15.66 8.94
N PRO A 405 73.06 -15.64 10.28
CA PRO A 405 72.38 -16.33 11.40
C PRO A 405 72.20 -15.48 12.71
N ASN A 406 71.40 -16.01 13.67
CA ASN A 406 71.60 -16.16 15.15
C ASN A 406 72.01 -14.95 16.05
N ASN A 407 71.64 -14.81 17.34
CA ASN A 407 71.38 -15.80 18.41
C ASN A 407 70.73 -15.16 19.67
N VAL A 408 69.65 -15.78 20.18
CA VAL A 408 69.41 -16.36 21.53
C VAL A 408 69.98 -15.72 22.84
N ASN A 409 69.05 -15.50 23.78
CA ASN A 409 69.05 -15.52 25.26
C ASN A 409 69.69 -14.40 26.13
N ARG A 410 68.85 -13.77 26.96
CA ARG A 410 69.02 -13.63 28.44
C ARG A 410 67.75 -13.05 29.11
N THR A 411 67.31 -13.68 30.19
CA THR A 411 66.36 -13.24 31.24
C THR A 411 67.12 -13.14 32.58
N PRO A 412 66.53 -12.66 33.71
CA PRO A 412 65.86 -11.38 34.05
C PRO A 412 66.59 -10.70 35.26
N PRO A 413 66.11 -9.64 36.01
CA PRO A 413 64.89 -9.58 36.87
C PRO A 413 64.12 -8.20 36.88
N ILE A 414 62.79 -8.14 37.06
CA ILE A 414 61.91 -7.84 38.26
C ILE A 414 61.90 -6.38 38.80
N GLN A 415 60.65 -5.90 39.05
CA GLN A 415 60.12 -4.72 39.83
C GLN A 415 59.61 -3.55 38.96
N ASN A 416 58.38 -2.99 39.08
CA ASN A 416 57.29 -3.07 40.06
C ASN A 416 55.93 -2.58 39.48
N SER A 417 54.85 -3.25 39.92
CA SER A 417 53.48 -2.76 40.22
C SER A 417 52.39 -2.48 39.14
N PRO A 418 51.15 -2.99 39.33
CA PRO A 418 50.02 -2.91 38.39
C PRO A 418 48.86 -1.97 38.81
N ARG A 419 48.01 -1.56 37.87
CA ARG A 419 46.59 -1.20 38.11
C ARG A 419 45.69 -1.43 36.88
N LEU A 420 44.95 -2.53 36.96
CA LEU A 420 43.58 -2.85 36.51
C LEU A 420 43.02 -2.23 35.21
N GLN A 421 42.84 -3.12 34.22
CA GLN A 421 41.90 -3.01 33.12
C GLN A 421 40.55 -3.65 33.50
N SER A 422 39.43 -3.10 33.01
CA SER A 422 38.25 -3.88 32.65
C SER A 422 37.50 -3.23 31.49
N SER A 423 37.69 -3.78 30.30
CA SER A 423 36.91 -3.52 29.10
C SER A 423 35.78 -4.54 29.01
N PHE A 424 34.53 -4.08 29.02
CA PHE A 424 33.36 -4.92 28.72
C PHE A 424 32.96 -4.73 27.24
N SER A 425 33.18 -5.78 26.45
CA SER A 425 32.62 -5.93 25.10
C SER A 425 31.24 -6.59 25.18
N PHE A 426 30.21 -5.91 24.66
CA PHE A 426 28.90 -6.51 24.42
C PHE A 426 28.90 -7.24 23.08
N ASN A 427 28.99 -8.57 23.11
CA ASN A 427 28.59 -9.43 22.00
C ASN A 427 28.38 -10.87 22.50
N SER A 428 27.20 -11.15 23.08
CA SER A 428 26.62 -12.51 23.19
C SER A 428 25.31 -12.50 24.00
N ALA A 429 24.18 -12.24 23.35
CA ALA A 429 22.86 -12.59 23.90
C ALA A 429 21.80 -12.71 22.78
N ARG A 430 21.86 -13.82 22.02
CA ARG A 430 20.77 -14.23 21.13
C ARG A 430 20.80 -15.76 20.98
N ARG A 431 20.17 -16.48 21.91
CA ARG A 431 19.54 -17.80 21.72
C ARG A 431 19.02 -18.33 23.05
N ASN A 432 17.94 -19.10 22.95
CA ASN A 432 17.30 -19.97 23.95
C ASN A 432 16.16 -19.34 24.76
N LEU A 433 14.97 -19.31 24.16
CA LEU A 433 13.70 -19.39 24.87
C LEU A 433 12.71 -20.09 23.93
N MET A 434 12.63 -21.42 24.04
CA MET A 434 11.49 -22.30 23.70
C MET A 434 11.93 -23.73 23.97
N ASN A 435 11.91 -24.10 25.25
CA ASN A 435 11.88 -25.49 25.69
C ASN A 435 11.37 -25.49 27.12
N ASN A 436 10.11 -25.87 27.33
CA ASN A 436 9.67 -26.42 28.60
C ASN A 436 8.61 -27.48 28.35
N ARG A 437 9.05 -28.74 28.49
CA ARG A 437 8.22 -29.91 28.72
C ARG A 437 7.57 -29.80 30.10
N ALA A 438 6.27 -30.04 30.16
CA ALA A 438 5.50 -30.15 31.39
C ALA A 438 5.95 -31.38 32.21
N ARG A 439 6.14 -31.17 33.52
CA ARG A 439 6.13 -32.23 34.55
C ARG A 439 4.80 -32.17 35.30
N VAL A 440 4.19 -33.34 35.45
CA VAL A 440 3.03 -33.70 36.29
C VAL A 440 3.48 -33.66 37.77
N VAL A 441 2.71 -33.19 38.77
CA VAL A 441 1.76 -33.87 39.72
C VAL A 441 1.69 -32.97 41.01
N PRO A 442 0.74 -32.99 41.98
CA PRO A 442 -0.72 -33.22 42.03
C PRO A 442 -1.56 -32.05 42.65
N ARG A 443 -2.88 -32.22 42.57
CA ARG A 443 -4.00 -31.48 43.19
C ARG A 443 -3.92 -31.23 44.70
N THR A 444 -4.52 -30.11 45.13
CA THR A 444 -5.44 -30.00 46.29
C THR A 444 -6.45 -28.87 46.04
N TYR A 445 -7.73 -29.12 46.36
CA TYR A 445 -8.88 -28.19 46.22
C TYR A 445 -8.99 -27.24 47.42
N PRO A 446 -9.73 -26.11 47.31
CA PRO A 446 -11.12 -26.15 47.79
C PRO A 446 -12.15 -25.43 46.88
N SER A 447 -13.38 -25.87 47.11
CA SER A 447 -14.69 -25.44 46.59
C SER A 447 -15.06 -24.00 46.95
N GLN A 448 -15.76 -23.27 46.06
CA GLN A 448 -17.11 -22.75 46.34
C GLN A 448 -17.80 -22.12 45.11
N ASN A 449 -19.05 -22.55 44.94
CA ASN A 449 -20.21 -22.07 44.18
C ASN A 449 -20.23 -20.62 43.64
N THR A 450 -20.71 -20.46 42.40
CA THR A 450 -21.94 -19.69 42.09
C THR A 450 -22.51 -20.03 40.70
N HIS A 451 -23.78 -20.45 40.70
CA HIS A 451 -24.84 -20.39 39.69
C HIS A 451 -24.51 -20.15 38.19
N VAL A 452 -24.79 -21.17 37.37
CA VAL A 452 -25.06 -21.06 35.92
C VAL A 452 -26.50 -21.50 35.65
N ARG A 453 -27.27 -20.68 34.93
CA ARG A 453 -28.60 -21.02 34.38
C ARG A 453 -28.44 -21.74 33.01
N PRO A 454 -29.36 -22.63 32.63
CA PRO A 454 -29.14 -23.60 31.57
C PRO A 454 -29.29 -23.00 30.17
N VAL A 455 -28.39 -23.42 29.28
CA VAL A 455 -28.46 -23.26 27.82
C VAL A 455 -29.37 -24.36 27.26
N ILE A 456 -30.38 -23.95 26.48
CA ILE A 456 -31.22 -24.85 25.70
C ILE A 456 -30.35 -25.46 24.60
N ALA A 457 -30.04 -26.75 24.71
CA ALA A 457 -29.47 -27.54 23.65
C ALA A 457 -30.58 -27.90 22.65
N SER A 458 -30.46 -27.43 21.41
CA SER A 458 -31.31 -27.89 20.31
C SER A 458 -31.00 -29.35 20.02
N VAL A 459 -32.05 -30.16 20.06
CA VAL A 459 -32.07 -31.61 19.88
C VAL A 459 -31.88 -31.94 18.39
N SER A 460 -30.94 -32.85 18.12
CA SER A 460 -30.82 -33.54 16.84
C SER A 460 -32.06 -34.40 16.60
N SER A 461 -32.90 -34.06 15.62
CA SER A 461 -33.95 -34.96 15.15
C SER A 461 -33.36 -35.93 14.13
N ALA A 462 -33.07 -37.14 14.62
CA ALA A 462 -33.00 -38.34 13.81
C ALA A 462 -34.28 -38.49 12.98
N GLY A 463 -34.11 -38.95 11.74
CA GLY A 463 -35.17 -39.05 10.75
C GLY A 463 -36.25 -40.07 11.08
N LEU A 464 -37.34 -40.01 10.31
CA LEU A 464 -38.37 -41.02 10.10
C LEU A 464 -39.30 -40.47 8.97
N PRO A 465 -40.14 -41.28 8.31
CA PRO A 465 -39.82 -42.27 7.29
C PRO A 465 -40.46 -41.92 5.92
N VAL A 466 -39.91 -42.50 4.86
CA VAL A 466 -40.47 -42.50 3.51
C VAL A 466 -41.73 -43.37 3.49
N SER A 467 -42.89 -42.79 3.16
CA SER A 467 -44.04 -43.56 2.69
C SER A 467 -44.12 -43.46 1.16
N LYS A 468 -44.15 -44.62 0.52
CA LYS A 468 -44.43 -44.80 -0.89
C LYS A 468 -45.95 -44.84 -1.04
N ASP A 469 -46.50 -44.04 -1.95
CA ASP A 469 -47.50 -44.57 -2.88
C ASP A 469 -47.58 -43.72 -4.17
N PRO A 470 -47.86 -44.35 -5.34
CA PRO A 470 -47.76 -43.74 -6.65
C PRO A 470 -49.13 -43.34 -7.22
N GLY A 471 -49.15 -42.30 -8.06
CA GLY A 471 -50.19 -42.15 -9.08
C GLY A 471 -50.90 -40.80 -9.09
N LEU A 472 -50.41 -39.87 -9.94
CA LEU A 472 -51.13 -39.24 -11.06
C LEU A 472 -50.40 -37.95 -11.50
N PRO A 473 -50.46 -37.59 -12.79
CA PRO A 473 -49.53 -36.68 -13.44
C PRO A 473 -49.98 -35.23 -13.33
N PHE A 474 -49.04 -34.31 -13.13
CA PHE A 474 -49.28 -32.88 -13.32
C PHE A 474 -48.46 -32.38 -14.51
N ASN A 475 -49.17 -32.02 -15.59
CA ASN A 475 -48.62 -31.36 -16.77
C ASN A 475 -48.71 -29.83 -16.62
N PRO A 476 -47.85 -29.09 -17.34
CA PRO A 476 -47.49 -27.70 -17.05
C PRO A 476 -48.40 -26.70 -17.77
N ILE A 477 -48.51 -25.48 -17.24
CA ILE A 477 -49.02 -24.33 -17.98
C ILE A 477 -48.05 -23.15 -17.82
N ILE A 478 -47.33 -22.90 -18.90
CA ILE A 478 -46.72 -21.62 -19.28
C ILE A 478 -47.86 -20.71 -19.71
N SER A 479 -47.90 -19.45 -19.28
CA SER A 479 -48.46 -18.35 -20.08
C SER A 479 -47.94 -16.99 -19.63
N ASN A 480 -47.41 -16.28 -20.63
CA ASN A 480 -47.13 -14.86 -20.69
C ASN A 480 -48.38 -14.00 -20.46
N CYS A 481 -48.15 -12.73 -20.13
CA CYS A 481 -48.77 -11.51 -20.69
C CYS A 481 -48.44 -10.35 -19.73
N GLU A 482 -47.60 -9.40 -20.13
CA GLU A 482 -47.92 -8.20 -20.90
C GLU A 482 -48.52 -7.05 -20.09
N ALA A 483 -48.02 -5.87 -20.40
CA ALA A 483 -48.17 -4.59 -19.74
C ALA A 483 -49.58 -4.00 -19.89
N ILE A 484 -50.09 -3.32 -18.85
CA ILE A 484 -51.07 -2.25 -18.98
C ILE A 484 -50.72 -1.08 -18.05
N ASN A 485 -50.90 0.08 -18.64
CA ASN A 485 -50.56 1.44 -18.28
C ASN A 485 -51.67 2.09 -17.42
N ASN A 486 -51.25 2.95 -16.48
CA ASN A 486 -51.86 4.18 -15.95
C ASN A 486 -53.37 4.32 -15.62
N ASN A 487 -53.55 4.91 -14.42
CA ASN A 487 -54.49 5.97 -13.99
C ASN A 487 -55.68 5.62 -13.08
N ASN A 488 -55.68 6.37 -11.97
CA ASN A 488 -56.77 6.79 -11.09
C ASN A 488 -57.49 5.73 -10.23
N LEU A 489 -57.30 5.83 -8.92
CA LEU A 489 -58.37 6.27 -8.00
C LEU A 489 -57.85 6.40 -6.56
N ASN A 490 -58.01 7.63 -6.04
CA ASN A 490 -58.03 7.92 -4.62
C ASN A 490 -59.22 7.22 -3.95
N SER A 491 -58.99 6.44 -2.90
CA SER A 491 -59.92 6.35 -1.76
C SER A 491 -59.33 5.55 -0.59
N GLY A 492 -59.06 6.25 0.51
CA GLY A 492 -59.46 5.82 1.85
C GLY A 492 -58.69 4.68 2.52
N LEU A 493 -57.55 5.00 3.12
CA LEU A 493 -57.05 4.25 4.28
C LEU A 493 -56.79 5.22 5.44
N LYS A 494 -57.67 5.15 6.44
CA LYS A 494 -57.60 5.85 7.73
C LYS A 494 -56.43 5.28 8.54
N LEU A 495 -55.43 6.10 8.83
CA LEU A 495 -54.43 5.83 9.87
C LEU A 495 -54.91 6.43 11.20
N PRO A 496 -54.72 5.75 12.35
CA PRO A 496 -55.17 6.23 13.65
C PRO A 496 -54.35 7.42 14.16
N SER A 497 -55.07 8.38 14.73
CA SER A 497 -54.62 9.65 15.28
C SER A 497 -54.06 9.51 16.70
N THR A 498 -52.91 8.87 16.83
CA THR A 498 -52.14 8.89 18.09
C THR A 498 -50.67 8.83 17.77
N LEU A 499 -50.06 10.00 17.54
CA LEU A 499 -48.66 10.35 17.82
C LEU A 499 -48.49 11.83 17.46
N SER A 500 -48.98 12.68 18.36
CA SER A 500 -48.66 14.10 18.41
C SER A 500 -47.24 14.26 18.97
N VAL A 501 -46.29 14.71 18.15
CA VAL A 501 -45.01 15.22 18.63
C VAL A 501 -44.92 16.68 18.24
N SER A 502 -44.83 17.50 19.26
CA SER A 502 -44.71 18.95 19.27
C SER A 502 -43.41 19.42 18.61
N VAL A 503 -43.55 20.39 17.69
CA VAL A 503 -42.46 21.23 17.21
C VAL A 503 -42.14 22.25 18.30
N SER A 504 -40.90 22.25 18.78
CA SER A 504 -40.34 23.35 19.57
C SER A 504 -39.22 24.00 18.75
N ASP A 505 -39.49 25.23 18.30
CA ASP A 505 -38.49 26.17 17.81
C ASP A 505 -37.66 26.65 19.00
N GLU A 506 -36.38 26.25 19.07
CA GLU A 506 -35.37 27.06 19.74
C GLU A 506 -34.09 27.09 18.90
N THR A 507 -33.80 28.31 18.48
CA THR A 507 -32.54 28.82 17.97
C THR A 507 -31.43 28.60 19.00
N ASP A 508 -30.40 27.84 18.64
CA ASP A 508 -29.04 28.15 19.07
C ASP A 508 -28.00 27.61 18.09
N SER A 509 -27.24 28.54 17.54
CA SER A 509 -26.16 28.33 16.60
C SER A 509 -24.93 27.77 17.32
N ALA A 510 -24.72 26.46 17.26
CA ALA A 510 -23.43 25.85 17.51
C ALA A 510 -22.93 25.19 16.22
N GLN A 511 -22.09 25.90 15.47
CA GLN A 511 -21.36 25.32 14.34
C GLN A 511 -20.37 24.26 14.86
N PRO A 512 -20.42 23.01 14.40
CA PRO A 512 -19.29 22.11 14.54
C PRO A 512 -18.21 22.54 13.55
N ILE A 513 -17.00 22.75 14.07
CA ILE A 513 -15.79 23.11 13.32
C ILE A 513 -15.48 21.97 12.32
N LEU A 514 -15.90 22.15 11.07
CA LEU A 514 -15.56 21.31 9.93
C LEU A 514 -14.14 21.67 9.45
N LEU A 515 -13.14 20.91 9.87
CA LEU A 515 -11.82 20.85 9.22
C LEU A 515 -11.89 19.92 8.01
N SER A 516 -12.63 20.31 6.97
CA SER A 516 -12.57 19.69 5.64
C SER A 516 -11.56 20.46 4.78
N ARG A 517 -10.42 19.86 4.44
CA ARG A 517 -9.63 20.34 3.29
C ARG A 517 -10.43 20.00 2.03
N ALA A 518 -10.97 21.03 1.38
CA ALA A 518 -11.55 20.93 0.04
C ALA A 518 -10.50 20.37 -0.95
N PRO A 519 -10.92 19.66 -2.01
CA PRO A 519 -10.02 19.28 -3.10
C PRO A 519 -9.29 20.52 -3.62
N PHE A 520 -7.96 20.42 -3.80
CA PHE A 520 -7.15 21.55 -4.27
C PHE A 520 -7.56 21.92 -5.69
N ILE A 521 -8.38 22.95 -5.82
CA ILE A 521 -8.68 23.62 -7.08
C ILE A 521 -7.36 24.25 -7.55
N SER A 522 -6.91 23.90 -8.75
CA SER A 522 -5.76 24.57 -9.36
C SER A 522 -6.03 26.07 -9.40
N VAL A 523 -5.02 26.92 -9.14
CA VAL A 523 -5.16 28.39 -9.26
C VAL A 523 -5.68 28.83 -10.64
N GLN A 524 -5.52 27.98 -11.67
CA GLN A 524 -6.07 28.23 -13.00
C GLN A 524 -7.58 27.99 -13.10
N ASP A 525 -8.15 27.16 -12.22
CA ASP A 525 -9.55 26.73 -12.24
C ASP A 525 -10.41 27.51 -11.22
N MET A 526 -9.80 28.36 -10.39
CA MET A 526 -10.50 29.22 -9.43
C MET A 526 -11.18 30.40 -10.13
N SER A 527 -12.35 30.82 -9.63
CA SER A 527 -12.99 32.09 -10.06
C SER A 527 -12.09 33.31 -9.73
N GLU A 528 -12.35 34.47 -10.36
CA GLU A 528 -11.52 35.66 -10.13
C GLU A 528 -11.66 36.19 -8.70
N GLU A 529 -12.89 36.18 -8.18
CA GLU A 529 -13.23 36.61 -6.83
C GLU A 529 -12.60 35.69 -5.77
N GLU A 530 -12.64 34.38 -6.01
CA GLU A 530 -12.06 33.38 -5.11
C GLU A 530 -10.51 33.46 -5.12
N PHE A 531 -9.89 33.68 -6.28
CA PHE A 531 -8.45 33.86 -6.37
C PHE A 531 -7.98 35.13 -5.65
N LEU A 532 -8.67 36.26 -5.87
CA LEU A 532 -8.32 37.53 -5.23
C LEU A 532 -8.53 37.52 -3.71
N SER A 533 -9.57 36.82 -3.22
CA SER A 533 -9.83 36.69 -1.78
C SER A 533 -8.81 35.77 -1.09
N SER A 534 -8.55 34.59 -1.66
CA SER A 534 -7.62 33.59 -1.09
C SER A 534 -6.15 34.01 -1.15
N HIS A 535 -5.74 34.74 -2.21
CA HIS A 535 -4.34 35.11 -2.43
C HIS A 535 -4.07 36.61 -2.33
N LYS A 536 -4.97 37.39 -1.72
CA LYS A 536 -4.91 38.86 -1.62
C LYS A 536 -3.53 39.41 -1.25
N GLY A 537 -2.90 38.82 -0.22
CA GLY A 537 -1.59 39.23 0.27
C GLY A 537 -0.46 39.01 -0.74
N SER A 538 -0.49 37.88 -1.46
CA SER A 538 0.52 37.50 -2.46
C SER A 538 0.38 38.33 -3.73
N VAL A 539 -0.86 38.54 -4.19
CA VAL A 539 -1.17 39.43 -5.32
C VAL A 539 -0.67 40.84 -5.02
N LYS A 540 -0.98 41.39 -3.83
CA LYS A 540 -0.51 42.70 -3.40
C LYS A 540 1.01 42.80 -3.37
N LYS A 541 1.71 41.80 -2.81
CA LYS A 541 3.18 41.77 -2.77
C LYS A 541 3.80 41.75 -4.16
N LEU A 542 3.26 40.95 -5.08
CA LEU A 542 3.73 40.88 -6.47
C LEU A 542 3.50 42.21 -7.20
N LEU A 543 2.30 42.80 -7.08
CA LEU A 543 1.95 44.04 -7.77
C LEU A 543 2.64 45.28 -7.18
N LYS A 544 3.11 45.25 -5.93
CA LYS A 544 3.99 46.30 -5.37
C LYS A 544 5.48 46.07 -5.64
N HIS A 545 5.84 44.92 -6.21
CA HIS A 545 7.24 44.57 -6.41
C HIS A 545 7.91 45.51 -7.42
N GLY A 546 9.14 45.94 -7.11
CA GLY A 546 9.86 46.97 -7.85
C GLY A 546 10.50 46.52 -9.17
N VAL A 547 10.15 45.34 -9.69
CA VAL A 547 10.72 44.79 -10.92
C VAL A 547 9.62 44.64 -11.97
N SER A 548 9.85 45.19 -13.17
CA SER A 548 8.89 45.15 -14.28
C SER A 548 8.77 43.78 -14.91
N GLU A 549 9.82 42.94 -14.83
CA GLU A 549 9.88 41.60 -15.41
C GLU A 549 10.30 40.56 -14.38
N ILE A 550 9.53 39.48 -14.23
CA ILE A 550 9.81 38.47 -13.21
C ILE A 550 9.61 37.05 -13.74
N SER A 551 10.58 36.18 -13.48
CA SER A 551 10.49 34.76 -13.80
C SER A 551 9.93 33.95 -12.61
N PRO A 552 9.39 32.74 -12.82
CA PRO A 552 8.83 31.92 -11.75
C PRO A 552 9.89 31.55 -10.71
N SER A 553 11.12 31.26 -11.16
CA SER A 553 12.27 31.03 -10.29
C SER A 553 12.58 32.24 -9.42
N ARG A 554 12.42 33.46 -9.96
CA ARG A 554 12.65 34.70 -9.21
C ARG A 554 11.52 34.97 -8.22
N CYS A 555 10.25 34.71 -8.56
CA CYS A 555 9.13 34.75 -7.63
C CYS A 555 9.35 33.84 -6.41
N VAL A 556 9.91 32.65 -6.65
CA VAL A 556 10.25 31.67 -5.62
C VAL A 556 11.37 32.17 -4.71
N GLN A 557 12.47 32.68 -5.30
CA GLN A 557 13.59 33.25 -4.53
C GLN A 557 13.15 34.43 -3.66
N LEU A 558 12.25 35.27 -4.18
CA LEU A 558 11.72 36.46 -3.49
C LEU A 558 10.54 36.16 -2.58
N LYS A 559 10.13 34.88 -2.48
CA LYS A 559 9.02 34.44 -1.62
C LYS A 559 7.70 35.19 -1.89
N LEU A 560 7.40 35.47 -3.16
CA LEU A 560 6.22 36.24 -3.57
C LEU A 560 4.94 35.40 -3.71
N THR A 561 5.10 34.12 -4.05
CA THR A 561 4.00 33.20 -4.35
C THR A 561 4.09 31.98 -3.44
N PRO A 562 3.62 32.08 -2.17
CA PRO A 562 3.57 30.93 -1.28
C PRO A 562 2.65 29.87 -1.91
N ASP A 563 3.15 28.64 -2.00
CA ASP A 563 2.39 27.53 -2.56
C ASP A 563 1.49 26.94 -1.46
N PRO A 564 0.15 27.12 -1.51
CA PRO A 564 -0.76 26.59 -0.50
C PRO A 564 -0.83 25.04 -0.55
N THR A 565 -0.28 24.41 -1.60
CA THR A 565 -0.19 22.95 -1.72
C THR A 565 1.04 22.37 -1.00
N ALA A 566 1.94 23.22 -0.47
CA ALA A 566 3.10 22.79 0.29
C ALA A 566 2.74 22.55 1.78
N SER A 567 3.04 21.34 2.28
CA SER A 567 2.82 20.91 3.68
C SER A 567 3.38 21.89 4.73
N ASP A 568 2.64 22.06 5.83
CA ASP A 568 2.76 23.11 6.86
C ASP A 568 4.11 23.31 7.58
N GLU A 569 5.12 22.44 7.42
CA GLU A 569 6.40 22.59 8.15
C GLU A 569 7.43 23.51 7.45
N SER A 570 7.17 23.95 6.23
CA SER A 570 7.86 25.11 5.62
C SER A 570 7.07 25.57 4.41
N GLN A 571 6.72 26.87 4.32
CA GLN A 571 6.18 27.44 3.08
C GLN A 571 7.19 27.19 1.94
N LYS A 572 6.95 26.14 1.14
CA LYS A 572 7.76 25.84 -0.03
C LYS A 572 7.23 26.69 -1.16
N TYR A 573 8.13 27.46 -1.76
CA TYR A 573 7.84 28.26 -2.93
C TYR A 573 8.23 27.40 -4.13
N THR A 574 7.27 26.97 -4.96
CA THR A 574 7.55 26.11 -6.12
C THR A 574 7.51 26.91 -7.43
N PRO A 575 8.46 26.70 -8.37
CA PRO A 575 8.44 27.40 -9.66
C PRO A 575 7.22 27.06 -10.51
N SER A 576 6.64 25.87 -10.34
CA SER A 576 5.41 25.43 -11.00
C SER A 576 4.21 26.25 -10.53
N PHE A 577 4.02 26.40 -9.21
CA PHE A 577 2.95 27.21 -8.67
C PHE A 577 3.12 28.68 -9.04
N ALA A 578 4.35 29.22 -8.91
CA ALA A 578 4.66 30.59 -9.32
C ALA A 578 4.29 30.84 -10.79
N ARG A 579 4.50 29.87 -11.69
CA ARG A 579 4.10 29.98 -13.10
C ARG A 579 2.58 30.05 -13.28
N SER A 580 1.84 29.16 -12.62
CA SER A 580 0.36 29.18 -12.66
C SER A 580 -0.20 30.47 -12.06
N PHE A 581 0.39 30.94 -10.96
CA PHE A 581 0.04 32.21 -10.32
C PHE A 581 0.26 33.38 -11.27
N LEU A 582 1.43 33.48 -11.92
CA LEU A 582 1.73 34.54 -12.89
C LEU A 582 0.79 34.52 -14.10
N LYS A 583 0.42 33.34 -14.61
CA LYS A 583 -0.60 33.21 -15.66
C LYS A 583 -1.96 33.73 -15.20
N ARG A 584 -2.35 33.49 -13.95
CA ARG A 584 -3.60 34.02 -13.41
C ARG A 584 -3.57 35.54 -13.30
N ILE A 585 -2.42 36.12 -12.94
CA ILE A 585 -2.20 37.58 -12.93
C ILE A 585 -2.24 38.18 -14.35
N GLU A 586 -1.75 37.46 -15.36
CA GLU A 586 -1.91 37.83 -16.76
C GLU A 586 -3.38 37.83 -17.19
N LEU A 587 -4.16 36.81 -16.82
CA LEU A 587 -5.60 36.74 -17.09
C LEU A 587 -6.37 37.91 -16.47
N LEU A 588 -5.98 38.36 -15.27
CA LEU A 588 -6.52 39.56 -14.63
C LEU A 588 -6.13 40.87 -15.34
N GLY A 589 -5.27 40.82 -16.37
CA GLY A 589 -4.92 41.96 -17.22
C GLY A 589 -3.71 42.78 -16.75
N PHE A 590 -3.01 42.39 -15.69
CA PHE A 590 -1.89 43.16 -15.11
C PHE A 590 -0.56 43.05 -15.86
N GLY A 591 -0.46 42.16 -16.85
CA GLY A 591 0.79 41.90 -17.56
C GLY A 591 0.63 40.97 -18.74
N ILE A 592 1.76 40.48 -19.26
CA ILE A 592 1.86 39.50 -20.34
C ILE A 592 2.91 38.46 -19.95
N CYS A 593 2.62 37.18 -20.14
CA CYS A 593 3.60 36.10 -19.97
C CYS A 593 4.23 35.73 -21.31
N GLU A 594 5.55 35.87 -21.42
CA GLU A 594 6.34 35.45 -22.57
C GLU A 594 7.04 34.11 -22.29
N GLY A 595 7.09 33.21 -23.29
CA GLY A 595 7.81 31.93 -23.22
C GLY A 595 7.07 30.73 -23.84
N PRO A 596 7.78 29.63 -24.17
CA PRO A 596 7.17 28.46 -24.81
C PRO A 596 6.11 27.80 -23.90
N LYS A 597 4.94 27.49 -24.48
CA LYS A 597 3.80 26.88 -23.76
C LYS A 597 4.21 25.55 -23.07
N ASN A 598 5.08 24.74 -23.70
CA ASN A 598 5.35 23.34 -23.31
C ASN A 598 6.84 22.97 -23.07
N GLY A 599 7.52 23.52 -22.05
CA GLY A 599 8.56 22.69 -21.40
C GLY A 599 9.89 23.31 -20.97
N ASN A 600 10.13 24.61 -21.09
CA ASN A 600 11.35 25.21 -20.51
C ASN A 600 11.05 26.37 -19.57
N LEU A 601 11.11 26.10 -18.26
CA LEU A 601 10.96 27.09 -17.17
C LEU A 601 12.01 28.23 -17.24
N ARG A 602 13.09 28.05 -18.00
CA ARG A 602 14.18 29.04 -18.15
C ARG A 602 13.81 30.24 -19.02
N HIS A 603 12.81 30.12 -19.89
CA HIS A 603 12.40 31.19 -20.82
C HIS A 603 11.02 31.77 -20.53
N PHE A 604 10.40 31.43 -19.39
CA PHE A 604 9.12 32.00 -18.98
C PHE A 604 9.34 33.27 -18.15
N VAL A 605 8.78 34.40 -18.59
CA VAL A 605 8.87 35.70 -17.93
C VAL A 605 7.52 36.39 -17.94
N PHE A 606 7.10 36.94 -16.80
CA PHE A 606 5.94 37.83 -16.72
C PHE A 606 6.41 39.29 -16.80
N LYS A 607 5.87 40.05 -17.75
CA LYS A 607 6.09 41.49 -17.90
C LYS A 607 4.87 42.26 -17.44
N LYS A 608 5.06 43.13 -16.46
CA LYS A 608 3.99 43.95 -15.86
C LYS A 608 3.62 45.11 -16.79
N LYS A 609 2.33 45.43 -16.90
CA LYS A 609 1.84 46.62 -17.63
C LYS A 609 1.96 47.88 -16.77
N LYS A 610 2.23 49.02 -17.40
CA LYS A 610 2.21 50.35 -16.75
C LYS A 610 0.79 50.69 -16.29
N PHE A 611 0.66 51.48 -15.21
CA PHE A 611 -0.65 51.89 -14.70
C PHE A 611 -1.52 52.59 -15.75
N SER A 612 -0.91 53.41 -16.62
CA SER A 612 -1.58 54.10 -17.73
C SER A 612 -2.19 53.14 -18.77
N ALA A 613 -1.74 51.89 -18.81
CA ALA A 613 -2.22 50.86 -19.74
C ALA A 613 -3.19 49.86 -19.06
N LEU A 614 -3.60 50.11 -17.82
CA LEU A 614 -4.60 49.30 -17.11
C LEU A 614 -6.02 49.79 -17.41
N GLY A 615 -6.95 48.86 -17.57
CA GLY A 615 -8.39 49.16 -17.67
C GLY A 615 -8.99 49.52 -16.31
N ASP A 616 -10.25 49.95 -16.33
CA ASP A 616 -10.94 50.44 -15.12
C ASP A 616 -11.18 49.32 -14.10
N GLU A 617 -11.36 48.08 -14.56
CA GLU A 617 -11.45 46.89 -13.69
C GLU A 617 -10.15 46.63 -12.93
N GLN A 618 -9.00 46.72 -13.60
CA GLN A 618 -7.70 46.54 -12.96
C GLN A 618 -7.42 47.65 -11.95
N LYS A 619 -7.81 48.90 -12.26
CA LYS A 619 -7.69 50.02 -11.31
C LYS A 619 -8.58 49.81 -10.09
N LYS A 620 -9.80 49.29 -10.27
CA LYS A 620 -10.68 48.92 -9.17
C LYS A 620 -10.04 47.85 -8.27
N ILE A 621 -9.47 46.79 -8.86
CA ILE A 621 -8.74 45.76 -8.11
C ILE A 621 -7.54 46.37 -7.34
N LEU A 622 -6.78 47.29 -7.94
CA LEU A 622 -5.68 47.97 -7.24
C LEU A 622 -6.17 48.79 -6.03
N ASN A 623 -7.30 49.48 -6.17
CA ASN A 623 -7.94 50.19 -5.08
C ASN A 623 -8.39 49.22 -3.97
N ASP A 624 -9.02 48.10 -4.32
CA ASP A 624 -9.47 47.07 -3.36
C ASP A 624 -8.30 46.38 -2.61
N LEU A 625 -7.12 46.39 -3.24
CA LEU A 625 -5.85 45.93 -2.67
C LEU A 625 -5.11 47.02 -1.87
N ASN A 626 -5.60 48.26 -1.84
CA ASN A 626 -4.91 49.43 -1.28
C ASN A 626 -3.50 49.59 -1.85
N ILE A 627 -3.40 49.70 -3.19
CA ILE A 627 -2.18 50.00 -3.93
C ILE A 627 -2.37 51.32 -4.67
N SER A 628 -1.59 52.34 -4.32
CA SER A 628 -1.64 53.62 -5.06
C SER A 628 -0.97 53.51 -6.43
N GLU A 629 -1.30 54.43 -7.33
CA GLU A 629 -0.62 54.55 -8.63
C GLU A 629 0.92 54.68 -8.47
N SER A 630 1.37 55.48 -7.50
CA SER A 630 2.79 55.68 -7.22
C SER A 630 3.49 54.40 -6.74
N GLU A 631 2.82 53.59 -5.92
CA GLU A 631 3.34 52.31 -5.46
C GLU A 631 3.39 51.27 -6.59
N TYR A 632 2.35 51.22 -7.42
CA TYR A 632 2.28 50.29 -8.55
C TYR A 632 3.34 50.60 -9.61
N ASN A 633 3.55 51.89 -9.92
CA ASN A 633 4.50 52.34 -10.93
C ASN A 633 5.95 52.37 -10.48
N LYS A 634 6.25 52.03 -9.21
CA LYS A 634 7.61 52.01 -8.66
C LYS A 634 8.59 51.16 -9.48
N CYS A 635 8.10 50.10 -10.13
CA CYS A 635 8.90 49.24 -11.01
C CYS A 635 9.24 49.86 -12.38
N PHE A 636 8.59 50.94 -12.78
CA PHE A 636 8.85 51.64 -14.04
C PHE A 636 9.61 52.96 -13.85
N THR A 637 9.60 53.51 -12.63
CA THR A 637 10.31 54.75 -12.29
C THR A 637 11.70 54.50 -11.70
N SER A 638 11.96 53.29 -11.18
CA SER A 638 13.28 52.88 -10.69
C SER A 638 14.25 52.58 -11.84
N MET A 639 14.74 53.61 -12.51
CA MET A 639 15.93 53.46 -13.35
C MET A 639 17.15 53.10 -12.47
N ALA A 640 17.91 52.09 -12.91
CA ALA A 640 19.34 51.90 -12.63
C ALA A 640 19.83 51.19 -11.35
N ALA A 641 19.26 50.04 -10.94
CA ALA A 641 19.99 49.12 -10.04
C ALA A 641 19.53 47.65 -10.12
N GLN A 642 20.04 46.88 -11.08
CA GLN A 642 20.45 45.45 -10.91
C GLN A 642 20.87 44.83 -12.26
N ASN A 643 22.08 45.19 -12.71
CA ASN A 643 22.94 44.28 -13.46
C ASN A 643 23.98 43.72 -12.46
N GLN A 644 23.59 42.69 -11.72
CA GLN A 644 24.51 41.88 -10.92
C GLN A 644 24.12 40.42 -11.06
N ASN A 645 24.55 39.83 -12.17
CA ASN A 645 25.16 38.51 -12.22
C ASN A 645 25.53 38.24 -13.68
N GLY A 646 26.78 38.59 -14.01
CA GLY A 646 27.36 38.28 -15.29
C GLY A 646 27.33 36.77 -15.55
N LYS A 647 26.65 36.39 -16.62
CA LYS A 647 27.17 35.36 -17.52
C LYS A 647 26.72 35.68 -18.93
N LEU A 648 27.65 36.27 -19.67
CA LEU A 648 27.65 36.27 -21.13
C LEU A 648 27.44 34.82 -21.61
N VAL A 649 26.41 34.61 -22.41
CA VAL A 649 26.45 33.65 -23.51
C VAL A 649 25.87 34.40 -24.71
N CYS A 650 26.76 34.90 -25.56
CA CYS A 650 26.42 35.23 -26.94
C CYS A 650 25.90 33.97 -27.61
N LEU A 651 24.75 34.05 -28.27
CA LEU A 651 24.48 33.33 -29.50
C LEU A 651 23.67 34.28 -30.39
N GLU A 652 24.16 34.46 -31.61
CA GLU A 652 23.43 35.04 -32.75
C GLU A 652 22.07 34.39 -32.98
#